data_AF-A0A2J0LCK9-F1
#
_entry.id   AF-A0A2J0LCK9-F1
#
_cell.length_a   1.000
_cell.length_b   1.000
_cell.length_c   1.000
_cell.angle_alpha   90.00
_cell.angle_beta   90.00
_cell.angle_gamma   90.00
#
_symmetry.space_group_name_H-M   'P 1'
#
loop_
_entity.id
_entity.type
_entity.pdbx_description
1 polymer ?
#
loop_
_entity_poly.entity_id
_entity_poly.type
_entity_poly.pdbx_seq_one_letter_code
_entity_poly.pdbx_strand_id
1 'polypeptide(L)'
;MTAKGLSPKNKNPENPERRKYIRLNVIFPVEFQFIDPETSGSISEIKQGFTRDVGKAGICLEVNNLEDGLEQVLKEGRARLDLRLHVPLARPETKAIAKIAWHEKIKSGYPNKYLIGLSFLQIDPKDSKRIYFHATRVILTPAIIAIFFFFLISGLAYYYSAGFKSRVENIKLVEELSRLSTKKADLEKKIMEFDKEHKEIGDKIVLNEDKIEKYKARIKDLEKFATDSSTKDKLIAYLKEDKEKTKTIMKHVLYQRARFDRKVGNLNKENMYLKNRVSRLSGQRVSTEDSLKDLLSSFNPIEEKNISSMFQWIKNHQSKRTGLVTSFEGDKDLEEWGFTYDQSLACQCFTLMREQDNAKAILDFYKNKAERLEGAFANAYDSNTGKIVEYSVHSGPNVWIGIAAAQYTRKFKDEEYLSIAEDIAGWLITLQKQDKEFGLKGGPKFEWFSTEHNLDAYALFGMLYKLTEEESYLEAQYRALEWLKKNSFNRLEGRMNRGKGDATIATDTFAWAIAALGPGLLRESGMNPDQIMDFAETNCLVTVDYIRQDGETVKVTGFDFGKYEHMARGGIISTEWTNQMIVSFRIMADFYKQNSEFNKTGYYNKKADFYLSEIEKMAIVSPSRLGQGQGCLPYATQDDVDTGHGWRIAHGTRTGSTAGTAYTIFAKYNYNPLVLD
;
A
#
# COMPACT_ATOMS: atom_id res chain seq x y z
N MET A 1 27.91 -19.81 -33.99
CA MET A 1 28.36 -19.10 -35.19
C MET A 1 29.86 -18.89 -35.10
N THR A 2 30.56 -19.37 -36.13
CA THR A 2 32.01 -19.51 -36.28
C THR A 2 32.80 -18.24 -35.95
N ALA A 3 33.79 -18.40 -35.06
CA ALA A 3 34.83 -17.42 -34.80
C ALA A 3 35.61 -17.14 -36.10
N LYS A 4 35.41 -15.96 -36.69
CA LYS A 4 36.23 -15.46 -37.79
C LYS A 4 37.61 -15.12 -37.24
N GLY A 5 38.58 -15.93 -37.65
CA GLY A 5 39.99 -15.81 -37.30
C GLY A 5 40.54 -14.42 -37.55
N LEU A 6 41.21 -13.89 -36.54
CA LEU A 6 42.20 -12.83 -36.70
C LEU A 6 43.34 -13.39 -37.55
N SER A 7 43.34 -13.03 -38.84
CA SER A 7 44.44 -13.29 -39.77
C SER A 7 45.75 -12.76 -39.18
N PRO A 8 46.80 -13.60 -39.04
CA PRO A 8 48.14 -13.10 -38.73
C PRO A 8 48.65 -12.41 -40.00
N LYS A 9 48.71 -11.08 -39.99
CA LYS A 9 49.34 -10.33 -41.09
C LYS A 9 50.80 -10.75 -41.20
N ASN A 10 51.15 -11.32 -42.35
CA ASN A 10 52.48 -11.42 -42.98
C ASN A 10 53.65 -10.94 -42.12
N LYS A 11 54.29 -11.88 -41.41
CA LYS A 11 55.69 -11.73 -41.04
C LYS A 11 56.52 -12.13 -42.25
N ASN A 12 57.01 -11.13 -42.99
CA ASN A 12 58.04 -11.34 -43.99
C ASN A 12 59.30 -11.86 -43.25
N PRO A 13 59.84 -13.06 -43.54
CA PRO A 13 60.90 -13.67 -42.73
C PRO A 13 62.26 -12.96 -42.80
N GLU A 14 62.44 -12.03 -43.74
CA GLU A 14 63.74 -11.40 -44.03
C GLU A 14 64.09 -10.20 -43.14
N ASN A 15 63.23 -9.80 -42.20
CA ASN A 15 63.53 -8.69 -41.29
C ASN A 15 63.22 -9.08 -39.83
N PRO A 16 64.22 -9.55 -39.04
CA PRO A 16 64.00 -9.84 -37.63
C PRO A 16 63.49 -8.58 -36.91
N GLU A 17 62.51 -8.76 -36.02
CA GLU A 17 61.91 -7.69 -35.22
C GLU A 17 62.97 -7.08 -34.29
N ARG A 18 63.64 -6.00 -34.74
CA ARG A 18 64.74 -5.33 -34.04
C ARG A 18 64.27 -4.20 -33.11
N ARG A 19 62.95 -4.02 -32.92
CA ARG A 19 62.39 -2.83 -32.22
C ARG A 19 62.30 -3.03 -30.70
N LYS A 20 62.75 -2.03 -29.94
CA LYS A 20 62.77 -2.00 -28.46
C LYS A 20 61.42 -1.65 -27.79
N TYR A 21 60.45 -1.12 -28.55
CA TYR A 21 59.18 -0.60 -28.00
C TYR A 21 57.96 -1.05 -28.81
N ILE A 22 56.82 -1.25 -28.13
CA ILE A 22 55.51 -1.52 -28.74
C ILE A 22 55.08 -0.31 -29.57
N ARG A 23 54.66 -0.57 -30.81
CA ARG A 23 54.13 0.42 -31.75
C ARG A 23 52.61 0.32 -31.82
N LEU A 24 51.97 1.46 -31.67
CA LEU A 24 50.53 1.63 -31.69
C LEU A 24 50.15 2.22 -33.05
N ASN A 25 49.31 1.52 -33.79
CA ASN A 25 48.87 1.97 -35.11
C ASN A 25 47.81 3.07 -34.94
N VAL A 26 48.26 4.32 -34.89
CA VAL A 26 47.42 5.50 -34.67
C VAL A 26 47.91 6.63 -35.56
N ILE A 27 46.95 7.34 -36.15
CA ILE A 27 47.18 8.38 -37.15
C ILE A 27 47.02 9.77 -36.51
N PHE A 28 48.11 10.54 -36.54
CA PHE A 28 48.18 11.94 -36.15
C PHE A 28 48.74 12.75 -37.32
N PRO A 29 48.22 13.96 -37.60
CA PRO A 29 48.89 14.92 -38.46
C PRO A 29 50.23 15.34 -37.86
N VAL A 30 51.26 15.39 -38.69
CA VAL A 30 52.60 15.83 -38.33
C VAL A 30 53.09 16.82 -39.37
N GLU A 31 53.46 18.01 -38.92
CA GLU A 31 54.25 18.93 -39.73
C GLU A 31 55.72 18.67 -39.48
N PHE A 32 56.55 18.67 -40.51
CA PHE A 32 57.98 18.42 -40.38
C PHE A 32 58.81 19.20 -41.39
N GLN A 33 60.06 19.48 -41.03
CA GLN A 33 61.06 20.04 -41.94
C GLN A 33 62.41 19.36 -41.71
N PHE A 34 63.20 19.23 -42.76
CA PHE A 34 64.57 18.75 -42.67
C PHE A 34 65.46 19.86 -42.14
N ILE A 35 66.30 19.56 -41.15
CA ILE A 35 67.25 20.49 -40.56
C ILE A 35 68.67 19.94 -40.62
N ASP A 36 69.61 20.86 -40.75
CA ASP A 36 71.04 20.55 -40.74
C ASP A 36 71.51 20.19 -39.32
N PRO A 37 72.27 19.09 -39.14
CA PRO A 37 72.71 18.65 -37.82
C PRO A 37 73.67 19.62 -37.11
N GLU A 38 74.45 20.39 -37.87
CA GLU A 38 75.53 21.25 -37.39
C GLU A 38 75.03 22.69 -37.19
N THR A 39 74.26 23.22 -38.15
CA THR A 39 73.79 24.62 -38.11
C THR A 39 72.37 24.78 -37.57
N SER A 40 71.60 23.69 -37.46
CA SER A 40 70.16 23.72 -37.15
C SER A 40 69.31 24.57 -38.10
N GLY A 41 69.88 24.98 -39.25
CA GLY A 41 69.18 25.69 -40.31
C GLY A 41 68.22 24.78 -41.07
N SER A 42 67.12 25.36 -41.58
CA SER A 42 66.15 24.59 -42.36
C SER A 42 66.70 24.26 -43.75
N ILE A 43 66.70 22.98 -44.09
CA ILE A 43 67.08 22.44 -45.41
C ILE A 43 65.85 22.36 -46.33
N SER A 44 64.64 22.30 -45.77
CA SER A 44 63.40 22.22 -46.53
C SER A 44 62.34 23.20 -46.04
N GLU A 45 61.33 23.45 -46.87
CA GLU A 45 60.05 23.99 -46.40
C GLU A 45 59.33 23.00 -45.47
N ILE A 46 58.36 23.49 -44.69
CA ILE A 46 57.51 22.66 -43.85
C ILE A 46 56.63 21.78 -44.74
N LYS A 47 56.68 20.48 -44.50
CA LYS A 47 55.88 19.45 -45.16
C LYS A 47 54.91 18.80 -44.17
N GLN A 48 53.89 18.14 -44.69
CA GLN A 48 52.90 17.42 -43.89
C GLN A 48 52.97 15.92 -44.11
N GLY A 49 52.78 15.17 -43.04
CA GLY A 49 52.68 13.72 -43.05
C GLY A 49 51.76 13.23 -41.94
N PHE A 50 51.63 11.90 -41.87
CA PHE A 50 50.77 11.26 -40.89
C PHE A 50 51.53 10.19 -40.13
N THR A 51 51.31 10.05 -38.83
CA THR A 51 51.85 8.89 -38.12
C THR A 51 51.16 7.62 -38.61
N ARG A 52 51.93 6.55 -38.77
CA ARG A 52 51.42 5.20 -39.01
C ARG A 52 51.65 4.30 -37.80
N ASP A 53 52.79 4.47 -37.15
CA ASP A 53 53.12 3.78 -35.91
C ASP A 53 53.60 4.81 -34.89
N VAL A 54 53.21 4.61 -33.63
CA VAL A 54 53.61 5.47 -32.52
C VAL A 54 54.21 4.60 -31.41
N GLY A 55 55.44 4.89 -31.01
CA GLY A 55 56.12 4.21 -29.90
C GLY A 55 56.69 5.21 -28.89
N LYS A 56 57.14 4.73 -27.72
CA LYS A 56 57.68 5.60 -26.65
C LYS A 56 58.92 6.40 -27.08
N ALA A 57 59.70 5.90 -28.02
CA ALA A 57 60.97 6.51 -28.45
C ALA A 57 60.97 7.03 -29.89
N GLY A 58 59.83 7.00 -30.58
CA GLY A 58 59.79 7.39 -31.99
C GLY A 58 58.45 7.11 -32.67
N ILE A 59 58.35 7.52 -33.93
CA ILE A 59 57.16 7.38 -34.78
C ILE A 59 57.55 6.84 -36.15
N CYS A 60 56.59 6.23 -36.86
CA CYS A 60 56.69 6.03 -38.30
C CYS A 60 55.85 7.12 -38.97
N LEU A 61 56.49 7.93 -39.80
CA LEU A 61 55.85 8.98 -40.57
C LEU A 61 55.57 8.47 -41.98
N GLU A 62 54.33 8.59 -42.40
CA GLU A 62 53.89 8.37 -43.77
C GLU A 62 53.83 9.72 -44.48
N VAL A 63 54.59 9.85 -45.57
CA VAL A 63 54.70 11.08 -46.36
C VAL A 63 54.31 10.78 -47.80
N ASN A 64 53.48 11.65 -48.37
CA ASN A 64 53.11 11.61 -49.77
C ASN A 64 53.78 12.78 -50.50
N ASN A 65 54.19 12.58 -51.75
CA ASN A 65 54.73 13.63 -52.62
C ASN A 65 56.00 14.29 -52.10
N LEU A 66 56.97 13.49 -51.69
CA LEU A 66 58.30 14.00 -51.33
C LEU A 66 59.09 14.36 -52.61
N GLU A 67 59.60 15.58 -52.69
CA GLU A 67 60.39 16.07 -53.83
C GLU A 67 61.67 15.27 -54.04
N ASP A 68 62.08 15.10 -55.30
CA ASP A 68 63.23 14.25 -55.68
C ASP A 68 64.56 14.71 -55.03
N GLY A 69 64.73 16.02 -54.79
CA GLY A 69 65.91 16.56 -54.08
C GLY A 69 65.99 16.14 -52.61
N LEU A 70 64.85 15.90 -51.95
CA LEU A 70 64.79 15.43 -50.56
C LEU A 70 64.89 13.89 -50.45
N GLU A 71 64.62 13.16 -51.54
CA GLU A 71 64.87 11.71 -51.60
C GLU A 71 66.37 11.41 -51.41
N GLN A 72 67.25 12.27 -51.95
CA GLN A 72 68.68 12.14 -51.76
C GLN A 72 69.09 12.40 -50.29
N VAL A 73 68.48 13.39 -49.64
CA VAL A 73 68.68 13.68 -48.22
C VAL A 73 68.27 12.50 -47.32
N LEU A 74 67.19 11.79 -47.67
CA LEU A 74 66.79 10.56 -46.97
C LEU A 74 67.81 9.43 -47.13
N LYS A 75 68.34 9.23 -48.34
CA LYS A 75 69.33 8.17 -48.66
C LYS A 75 70.67 8.40 -47.97
N GLU A 76 71.10 9.66 -47.88
CA GLU A 76 72.36 10.03 -47.22
C GLU A 76 72.25 9.91 -45.70
N GLY A 77 71.04 10.01 -45.13
CA GLY A 77 70.77 9.79 -43.70
C GLY A 77 71.40 10.83 -42.77
N ARG A 78 71.95 11.92 -43.32
CA ARG A 78 72.68 12.94 -42.56
C ARG A 78 71.76 14.00 -41.96
N ALA A 79 70.54 14.20 -42.45
CA ALA A 79 69.63 15.22 -41.93
C ALA A 79 68.85 14.77 -40.68
N ARG A 80 68.45 15.75 -39.85
CA ARG A 80 67.47 15.56 -38.76
C ARG A 80 66.13 16.13 -39.18
N LEU A 81 65.06 15.73 -38.49
CA LEU A 81 63.73 16.29 -38.69
C LEU A 81 63.29 17.07 -37.45
N ASP A 82 62.87 18.31 -37.65
CA ASP A 82 62.05 19.05 -36.68
C ASP A 82 60.59 18.68 -36.92
N LEU A 83 59.89 18.24 -35.88
CA LEU A 83 58.53 17.68 -35.93
C LEU A 83 57.59 18.49 -35.05
N ARG A 84 56.40 18.80 -35.58
CA ARG A 84 55.25 19.33 -34.83
C ARG A 84 54.10 18.33 -34.94
N LEU A 85 53.85 17.59 -33.87
CA LEU A 85 52.77 16.60 -33.84
C LEU A 85 51.49 17.24 -33.31
N HIS A 86 50.43 17.15 -34.12
CA HIS A 86 49.09 17.62 -33.75
C HIS A 86 48.25 16.46 -33.24
N VAL A 87 48.45 16.11 -31.96
CA VAL A 87 47.62 15.08 -31.31
C VAL A 87 46.20 15.63 -31.12
N PRO A 88 45.14 14.94 -31.59
CA PRO A 88 43.76 15.40 -31.44
C PRO A 88 43.43 15.71 -29.97
N LEU A 89 42.76 16.84 -29.74
CA LEU A 89 42.33 17.35 -28.41
C LEU A 89 43.49 17.72 -27.45
N ALA A 90 44.75 17.69 -27.89
CA ALA A 90 45.88 18.20 -27.12
C ALA A 90 46.31 19.57 -27.64
N ARG A 91 46.40 20.56 -26.75
CA ARG A 91 47.11 21.84 -26.98
C ARG A 91 48.08 22.08 -25.83
N PRO A 92 49.32 22.55 -26.05
CA PRO A 92 49.95 22.92 -27.34
C PRO A 92 50.49 21.71 -28.15
N GLU A 93 50.88 21.97 -29.41
CA GLU A 93 51.56 21.01 -30.31
C GLU A 93 52.79 20.38 -29.65
N THR A 94 53.04 19.09 -29.89
CA THR A 94 54.28 18.46 -29.42
C THR A 94 55.40 18.78 -30.40
N LYS A 95 56.46 19.44 -29.92
CA LYS A 95 57.69 19.66 -30.69
C LYS A 95 58.71 18.56 -30.41
N ALA A 96 59.33 18.02 -31.44
CA ALA A 96 60.36 17.01 -31.29
C ALA A 96 61.40 17.08 -32.40
N ILE A 97 62.67 16.86 -32.06
CA ILE A 97 63.73 16.64 -33.04
C ILE A 97 63.98 15.14 -33.12
N ALA A 98 63.97 14.58 -34.32
CA ALA A 98 64.16 13.15 -34.55
C ALA A 98 65.27 12.87 -35.58
N LYS A 99 65.94 11.72 -35.41
CA LYS A 99 66.82 11.15 -36.45
C LYS A 99 66.05 10.16 -37.30
N ILE A 100 66.42 10.08 -38.57
CA ILE A 100 65.97 9.03 -39.49
C ILE A 100 66.63 7.73 -39.06
N ALA A 101 65.83 6.76 -38.63
CA ALA A 101 66.30 5.42 -38.28
C ALA A 101 66.27 4.46 -39.48
N TRP A 102 65.29 4.64 -40.37
CA TRP A 102 65.15 3.93 -41.63
C TRP A 102 64.15 4.67 -42.52
N HIS A 103 64.18 4.42 -43.83
CA HIS A 103 63.14 4.87 -44.74
C HIS A 103 62.84 3.78 -45.78
N GLU A 104 61.62 3.76 -46.29
CA GLU A 104 61.17 2.82 -47.30
C GLU A 104 60.27 3.53 -48.33
N LYS A 105 60.58 3.38 -49.61
CA LYS A 105 59.77 3.90 -50.70
C LYS A 105 58.69 2.87 -51.03
N ILE A 106 57.43 3.20 -50.75
CA ILE A 106 56.28 2.31 -50.91
C ILE A 106 55.69 2.42 -52.32
N LYS A 107 55.74 3.61 -52.93
CA LYS A 107 55.21 3.85 -54.29
C LYS A 107 56.15 4.77 -55.07
N SER A 108 56.55 4.32 -56.26
CA SER A 108 57.32 5.11 -57.24
C SER A 108 56.39 5.84 -58.21
N GLY A 109 56.79 7.05 -58.66
CA GLY A 109 55.99 7.92 -59.54
C GLY A 109 54.96 8.77 -58.78
N TYR A 110 54.50 9.88 -59.36
CA TYR A 110 53.58 10.83 -58.70
C TYR A 110 52.15 10.27 -58.58
N PRO A 111 51.50 10.29 -57.40
CA PRO A 111 52.06 10.68 -56.11
C PRO A 111 52.98 9.60 -55.52
N ASN A 112 54.22 9.98 -55.17
CA ASN A 112 55.16 9.06 -54.54
C ASN A 112 54.84 8.92 -53.05
N LYS A 113 55.23 7.79 -52.43
CA LYS A 113 54.89 7.50 -51.03
C LYS A 113 56.05 6.91 -50.28
N TYR A 114 56.33 7.46 -49.10
CA TYR A 114 57.42 7.04 -48.23
C TYR A 114 56.92 6.70 -46.83
N LEU A 115 57.54 5.70 -46.23
CA LEU A 115 57.54 5.49 -44.78
C LEU A 115 58.90 5.86 -44.24
N ILE A 116 58.91 6.72 -43.22
CA ILE A 116 60.13 7.18 -42.58
C ILE A 116 60.04 6.79 -41.11
N GLY A 117 60.92 5.90 -40.67
CA GLY A 117 61.07 5.56 -39.27
C GLY A 117 61.90 6.60 -38.55
N LEU A 118 61.32 7.25 -37.55
CA LEU A 118 61.95 8.32 -36.79
C LEU A 118 62.19 7.89 -35.35
N SER A 119 63.38 8.17 -34.84
CA SER A 119 63.72 8.02 -33.41
C SER A 119 63.90 9.41 -32.81
N PHE A 120 63.15 9.72 -31.74
CA PHE A 120 63.28 11.00 -31.06
C PHE A 120 64.69 11.17 -30.48
N LEU A 121 65.32 12.30 -30.79
CA LEU A 121 66.56 12.77 -30.17
C LEU A 121 66.24 13.73 -29.02
N GLN A 122 65.31 14.64 -29.25
CA GLN A 122 64.85 15.61 -28.27
C GLN A 122 63.32 15.69 -28.33
N ILE A 123 62.68 15.42 -27.21
CA ILE A 123 61.24 15.55 -27.00
C ILE A 123 61.02 15.72 -25.50
N ASP A 124 60.08 16.56 -25.09
CA ASP A 124 59.71 16.64 -23.67
C ASP A 124 59.21 15.25 -23.20
N PRO A 125 59.75 14.66 -22.11
CA PRO A 125 59.27 13.39 -21.57
C PRO A 125 57.76 13.37 -21.29
N LYS A 126 57.16 14.51 -20.94
CA LYS A 126 55.70 14.65 -20.78
C LYS A 126 54.98 14.48 -22.11
N ASP A 127 55.50 15.06 -23.18
CA ASP A 127 54.90 14.97 -24.51
C ASP A 127 55.04 13.59 -25.15
N SER A 128 56.17 12.93 -24.97
CA SER A 128 56.37 11.53 -25.38
C SER A 128 55.37 10.60 -24.67
N LYS A 129 55.22 10.74 -23.34
CA LYS A 129 54.23 9.99 -22.57
C LYS A 129 52.80 10.29 -23.03
N ARG A 130 52.50 11.56 -23.32
CA ARG A 130 51.19 12.02 -23.81
C ARG A 130 50.81 11.38 -25.14
N ILE A 131 51.72 11.40 -26.12
CA ILE A 131 51.53 10.78 -27.44
C ILE A 131 51.27 9.27 -27.29
N TYR A 132 52.11 8.58 -26.52
CA TYR A 132 51.99 7.15 -26.29
C TYR A 132 50.70 6.78 -25.55
N PHE A 133 50.33 7.54 -24.51
CA PHE A 133 49.10 7.33 -23.75
C PHE A 133 47.86 7.58 -24.61
N HIS A 134 47.86 8.64 -25.42
CA HIS A 134 46.78 8.92 -26.36
C HIS A 134 46.62 7.77 -27.36
N ALA A 135 47.72 7.30 -27.97
CA ALA A 135 47.67 6.18 -28.89
C ALA A 135 47.16 4.88 -28.22
N THR A 136 47.58 4.65 -26.97
CA THR A 136 47.15 3.48 -26.18
C THR A 136 45.65 3.57 -25.88
N ARG A 137 45.19 4.77 -25.50
CA ARG A 137 43.79 5.06 -25.26
C ARG A 137 42.95 4.84 -26.52
N VAL A 138 43.37 5.35 -27.69
CA VAL A 138 42.61 5.16 -28.95
C VAL A 138 42.39 3.68 -29.28
N ILE A 139 43.38 2.83 -29.01
CA ILE A 139 43.28 1.39 -29.27
C ILE A 139 42.45 0.67 -28.20
N LEU A 140 42.59 1.03 -26.91
CA LEU A 140 41.90 0.36 -25.81
C LEU A 140 40.47 0.86 -25.59
N THR A 141 40.15 2.10 -25.96
CA THR A 141 38.84 2.73 -25.68
C THR A 141 37.67 1.93 -26.27
N PRO A 142 37.71 1.42 -27.52
CA PRO A 142 36.63 0.59 -28.05
C PRO A 142 36.39 -0.69 -27.23
N ALA A 143 37.45 -1.34 -26.75
CA ALA A 143 37.34 -2.55 -25.93
C ALA A 143 36.76 -2.23 -24.54
N ILE A 144 37.22 -1.15 -23.90
CA ILE A 144 36.70 -0.69 -22.60
C ILE A 144 35.21 -0.32 -22.73
N ILE A 145 34.84 0.41 -23.78
CA ILE A 145 33.45 0.76 -24.09
C ILE A 145 32.62 -0.51 -24.29
N ALA A 146 33.11 -1.48 -25.07
CA ALA A 146 32.40 -2.73 -25.31
C ALA A 146 32.18 -3.53 -24.02
N ILE A 147 33.18 -3.60 -23.14
CA ILE A 147 33.09 -4.24 -21.81
C ILE A 147 32.05 -3.51 -20.95
N PHE A 148 32.08 -2.17 -20.92
CA PHE A 148 31.10 -1.37 -20.18
C PHE A 148 29.67 -1.62 -20.69
N PHE A 149 29.46 -1.61 -22.01
CA PHE A 149 28.15 -1.94 -22.60
C PHE A 149 27.72 -3.37 -22.31
N PHE A 150 28.64 -4.33 -22.32
CA PHE A 150 28.34 -5.71 -21.96
C PHE A 150 27.85 -5.82 -20.50
N PHE A 151 28.53 -5.15 -19.56
CA PHE A 151 28.09 -5.12 -18.16
C PHE A 151 26.78 -4.36 -17.97
N LEU A 152 26.56 -3.27 -18.71
CA LEU A 152 25.29 -2.53 -18.68
C LEU A 152 24.12 -3.40 -19.18
N ILE A 153 24.29 -4.07 -20.33
CA ILE A 153 23.26 -4.96 -20.91
C ILE A 153 23.03 -6.17 -20.00
N SER A 154 24.10 -6.78 -19.47
CA SER A 154 23.99 -7.92 -18.55
C SER A 154 23.32 -7.52 -17.24
N GLY A 155 23.63 -6.34 -16.71
CA GLY A 155 22.98 -5.78 -15.52
C GLY A 155 21.49 -5.50 -15.75
N LEU A 156 21.13 -4.92 -16.91
CA LEU A 156 19.74 -4.73 -17.31
C LEU A 156 19.01 -6.06 -17.46
N ALA A 157 19.60 -7.04 -18.17
CA ALA A 157 19.02 -8.36 -18.37
C ALA A 157 18.80 -9.10 -17.03
N TYR A 158 19.77 -9.02 -16.12
CA TYR A 158 19.64 -9.55 -14.76
C TYR A 158 18.50 -8.87 -14.00
N TYR A 159 18.44 -7.54 -14.02
CA TYR A 159 17.39 -6.77 -13.36
C TYR A 159 16.00 -7.12 -13.90
N TYR A 160 15.84 -7.23 -15.23
CA TYR A 160 14.59 -7.66 -15.85
C TYR A 160 14.23 -9.10 -15.48
N SER A 161 15.19 -10.02 -15.49
CA SER A 161 14.95 -11.42 -15.13
C SER A 161 14.58 -11.58 -13.66
N ALA A 162 15.25 -10.86 -12.75
CA ALA A 162 14.95 -10.88 -11.33
C ALA A 162 13.56 -10.28 -11.05
N GLY A 163 13.26 -9.11 -11.64
CA GLY A 163 11.94 -8.48 -11.52
C GLY A 163 10.80 -9.35 -12.07
N PHE A 164 11.03 -10.03 -13.20
CA PHE A 164 10.06 -10.98 -13.75
C PHE A 164 9.81 -12.15 -12.80
N LYS A 165 10.88 -12.72 -12.22
CA LYS A 165 10.76 -13.81 -11.25
C LYS A 165 9.95 -13.37 -10.02
N SER A 166 10.30 -12.24 -9.40
CA SER A 166 9.57 -11.71 -8.24
C SER A 166 8.10 -11.44 -8.56
N ARG A 167 7.81 -10.89 -9.75
CA ARG A 167 6.42 -10.66 -10.19
C ARG A 167 5.62 -11.97 -10.26
N VAL A 168 6.19 -13.03 -10.83
CA VAL A 168 5.53 -14.35 -10.91
C VAL A 168 5.30 -14.95 -9.52
N GLU A 169 6.25 -14.78 -8.60
CA GLU A 169 6.09 -15.23 -7.21
C GLU A 169 4.98 -14.46 -6.47
N ASN A 170 4.89 -13.15 -6.68
CA ASN A 170 3.84 -12.33 -6.07
C ASN A 170 2.45 -12.64 -6.66
N ILE A 171 2.35 -12.90 -7.97
CA ILE A 171 1.10 -13.35 -8.59
C ILE A 171 0.60 -14.63 -7.91
N LYS A 172 1.47 -15.63 -7.78
CA LYS A 172 1.12 -16.90 -7.12
C LYS A 172 0.71 -16.70 -5.66
N LEU A 173 1.36 -15.76 -4.96
CA LEU A 173 1.03 -15.44 -3.58
C LEU A 173 -0.41 -14.92 -3.45
N VAL A 174 -0.80 -13.97 -4.31
CA VAL A 174 -2.15 -13.39 -4.31
C VAL A 174 -3.20 -14.44 -4.70
N GLU A 175 -2.92 -15.27 -5.71
CA GLU A 175 -3.80 -16.38 -6.12
C GLU A 175 -4.01 -17.40 -4.99
N GLU A 176 -2.91 -17.79 -4.32
CA GLU A 176 -2.97 -18.74 -3.21
C GLU A 176 -3.72 -18.16 -2.00
N LEU A 177 -3.46 -16.89 -1.66
CA LEU A 177 -4.20 -16.18 -0.62
C LEU A 177 -5.69 -16.19 -0.92
N SER A 178 -6.09 -15.72 -2.10
CA SER A 178 -7.51 -15.58 -2.46
C SER A 178 -8.25 -16.92 -2.36
N ARG A 179 -7.62 -18.01 -2.83
CA ARG A 179 -8.16 -19.38 -2.71
C ARG A 179 -8.30 -19.82 -1.25
N LEU A 180 -7.30 -19.59 -0.41
CA LEU A 180 -7.34 -20.00 1.00
C LEU A 180 -8.30 -19.13 1.83
N SER A 181 -8.33 -17.82 1.61
CA SER A 181 -9.28 -16.90 2.25
C SER A 181 -10.73 -17.26 1.90
N THR A 182 -11.00 -17.78 0.70
CA THR A 182 -12.32 -18.33 0.34
C THR A 182 -12.72 -19.47 1.27
N LYS A 183 -11.83 -20.47 1.42
CA LYS A 183 -12.09 -21.62 2.28
C LYS A 183 -12.21 -21.22 3.75
N LYS A 184 -11.37 -20.28 4.20
CA LYS A 184 -11.37 -19.75 5.57
C LYS A 184 -12.71 -19.08 5.87
N ALA A 185 -13.13 -18.16 5.01
CA ALA A 185 -14.40 -17.46 5.18
C ALA A 185 -15.62 -18.39 5.13
N ASP A 186 -15.60 -19.43 4.29
CA ASP A 186 -16.67 -20.44 4.26
C ASP A 186 -16.77 -21.23 5.57
N LEU A 187 -15.64 -21.57 6.20
CA LEU A 187 -15.61 -22.24 7.49
C LEU A 187 -16.06 -21.30 8.62
N GLU A 188 -15.57 -20.06 8.64
CA GLU A 188 -15.95 -19.03 9.62
C GLU A 188 -17.45 -18.74 9.56
N LYS A 189 -18.00 -18.58 8.34
CA LYS A 189 -19.43 -18.39 8.11
C LYS A 189 -20.24 -19.57 8.66
N LYS A 190 -19.84 -20.81 8.39
CA LYS A 190 -20.52 -22.00 8.94
C LYS A 190 -20.50 -22.01 10.46
N ILE A 191 -19.39 -21.65 11.09
CA ILE A 191 -19.28 -21.54 12.55
C ILE A 191 -20.26 -20.49 13.08
N MET A 192 -20.33 -19.32 12.44
CA MET A 192 -21.26 -18.26 12.81
C MET A 192 -22.73 -18.68 12.64
N GLU A 193 -23.06 -19.41 11.56
CA GLU A 193 -24.39 -19.97 11.33
C GLU A 193 -24.76 -20.99 12.42
N PHE A 194 -23.83 -21.87 12.81
CA PHE A 194 -24.05 -22.80 13.92
C PHE A 194 -24.26 -22.07 15.26
N ASP A 195 -23.49 -21.02 15.56
CA ASP A 195 -23.67 -20.23 16.78
C ASP A 195 -25.03 -19.54 16.82
N LYS A 196 -25.48 -18.98 15.68
CA LYS A 196 -26.81 -18.37 15.55
C LYS A 196 -27.91 -19.40 15.75
N GLU A 197 -27.85 -20.54 15.06
CA GLU A 197 -28.85 -21.60 15.18
C GLU A 197 -28.89 -22.18 16.61
N HIS A 198 -27.72 -22.37 17.22
CA HIS A 198 -27.60 -22.84 18.60
C HIS A 198 -28.28 -21.87 19.57
N LYS A 199 -28.08 -20.55 19.41
CA LYS A 199 -28.73 -19.52 20.22
C LYS A 199 -30.26 -19.54 20.05
N GLU A 200 -30.74 -19.54 18.81
CA GLU A 200 -32.19 -19.56 18.51
C GLU A 200 -32.88 -20.81 19.09
N ILE A 201 -32.23 -21.98 19.02
CA ILE A 201 -32.76 -23.21 19.63
C ILE A 201 -32.72 -23.12 21.15
N GLY A 202 -31.64 -22.57 21.73
CA GLY A 202 -31.53 -22.32 23.17
C GLY A 202 -32.67 -21.46 23.70
N ASP A 203 -32.97 -20.35 23.03
CA ASP A 203 -34.05 -19.43 23.40
C ASP A 203 -35.42 -20.13 23.33
N LYS A 204 -35.65 -20.97 22.31
CA LYS A 204 -36.86 -21.79 22.20
C LYS A 204 -37.00 -22.82 23.32
N ILE A 205 -35.91 -23.45 23.73
CA ILE A 205 -35.91 -24.40 24.86
C ILE A 205 -36.32 -23.68 26.14
N VAL A 206 -35.73 -22.52 26.44
CA VAL A 206 -36.06 -21.70 27.62
C VAL A 206 -37.53 -21.29 27.60
N LEU A 207 -38.03 -20.82 26.46
CA LEU A 207 -39.44 -20.45 26.29
C LEU A 207 -40.38 -21.65 26.53
N ASN A 208 -40.02 -22.83 26.06
CA ASN A 208 -40.79 -24.04 26.28
C ASN A 208 -40.75 -24.49 27.74
N GLU A 209 -39.61 -24.35 28.41
CA GLU A 209 -39.46 -24.65 29.85
C GLU A 209 -40.33 -23.72 30.71
N ASP A 210 -40.38 -22.42 30.42
CA ASP A 210 -41.29 -21.46 31.08
C ASP A 210 -42.78 -21.81 30.84
N LYS A 211 -43.16 -22.20 29.62
CA LYS A 211 -44.53 -22.68 29.32
C LYS A 211 -44.87 -23.95 30.08
N ILE A 212 -43.93 -24.89 30.18
CA ILE A 212 -44.10 -26.14 30.93
C ILE A 212 -44.33 -25.81 32.42
N GLU A 213 -43.55 -24.90 33.00
CA GLU A 213 -43.69 -24.48 34.39
C GLU A 213 -45.07 -23.84 34.64
N LYS A 214 -45.50 -22.92 33.76
CA LYS A 214 -46.84 -22.30 33.81
C LYS A 214 -47.97 -23.32 33.73
N TYR A 215 -47.84 -24.35 32.88
CA TYR A 215 -48.84 -25.40 32.78
C TYR A 215 -48.83 -26.33 34.00
N LYS A 216 -47.66 -26.68 34.54
CA LYS A 216 -47.54 -27.44 35.78
C LYS A 216 -48.15 -26.69 36.98
N ALA A 217 -47.94 -25.39 37.09
CA ALA A 217 -48.59 -24.56 38.11
C ALA A 217 -50.12 -24.60 38.00
N ARG A 218 -50.67 -24.46 36.79
CA ARG A 218 -52.11 -24.57 36.54
C ARG A 218 -52.68 -25.95 36.84
N ILE A 219 -51.94 -27.01 36.54
CA ILE A 219 -52.32 -28.38 36.92
C ILE A 219 -52.40 -28.49 38.45
N LYS A 220 -51.40 -27.94 39.17
CA LYS A 220 -51.38 -27.92 40.64
C LYS A 220 -52.55 -27.12 41.23
N ASP A 221 -52.93 -26.00 40.62
CA ASP A 221 -54.10 -25.21 41.05
C ASP A 221 -55.41 -25.98 40.84
N LEU A 222 -55.56 -26.68 39.71
CA LEU A 222 -56.72 -27.53 39.43
C LEU A 222 -56.79 -28.74 40.38
N GLU A 223 -55.63 -29.31 40.76
CA GLU A 223 -55.55 -30.37 41.77
C GLU A 223 -55.96 -29.84 43.15
N LYS A 224 -55.47 -28.66 43.54
CA LYS A 224 -55.84 -28.01 44.79
C LYS A 224 -57.36 -27.75 44.85
N PHE A 225 -57.94 -27.22 43.77
CA PHE A 225 -59.38 -27.00 43.65
C PHE A 225 -60.20 -28.29 43.83
N ALA A 226 -59.69 -29.43 43.35
CA ALA A 226 -60.34 -30.73 43.52
C ALA A 226 -60.20 -31.32 44.95
N THR A 227 -59.20 -30.88 45.73
CA THR A 227 -58.89 -31.43 47.06
C THR A 227 -59.34 -30.56 48.25
N ASP A 228 -59.64 -29.28 48.04
CA ASP A 228 -59.92 -28.32 49.11
C ASP A 228 -61.23 -28.61 49.88
N SER A 229 -61.18 -28.55 51.22
CA SER A 229 -62.25 -29.06 52.11
C SER A 229 -63.54 -28.24 52.04
N SER A 230 -63.45 -26.91 52.00
CA SER A 230 -64.65 -26.04 51.90
C SER A 230 -65.35 -26.14 50.54
N THR A 231 -64.59 -26.50 49.50
CA THR A 231 -65.09 -26.69 48.13
C THR A 231 -65.78 -28.04 47.99
N LYS A 232 -65.26 -29.09 48.65
CA LYS A 232 -65.98 -30.36 48.86
C LYS A 232 -67.31 -30.14 49.57
N ASP A 233 -67.34 -29.34 50.64
CA ASP A 233 -68.58 -29.05 51.38
C ASP A 233 -69.61 -28.29 50.53
N LYS A 234 -69.19 -27.31 49.72
CA LYS A 234 -70.05 -26.62 48.73
C LYS A 234 -70.52 -27.55 47.60
N LEU A 235 -69.67 -28.46 47.13
CA LEU A 235 -70.04 -29.49 46.14
C LEU A 235 -71.06 -30.48 46.70
N ILE A 236 -70.92 -30.87 47.97
CA ILE A 236 -71.83 -31.75 48.71
C ILE A 236 -73.19 -31.07 48.94
N ALA A 237 -73.21 -29.75 49.19
CA ALA A 237 -74.44 -28.97 49.23
C ALA A 237 -75.14 -28.92 47.86
N TYR A 238 -74.41 -28.66 46.77
CA TYR A 238 -74.94 -28.70 45.39
C TYR A 238 -75.42 -30.09 44.96
N LEU A 239 -74.78 -31.16 45.44
CA LEU A 239 -75.18 -32.55 45.17
C LEU A 239 -76.55 -32.90 45.77
N LYS A 240 -77.03 -32.15 46.77
CA LYS A 240 -78.39 -32.28 47.32
C LYS A 240 -79.46 -31.51 46.52
N GLU A 241 -79.08 -30.52 45.69
CA GLU A 241 -80.00 -29.62 44.98
C GLU A 241 -80.01 -29.82 43.44
N ASP A 242 -78.86 -30.10 42.80
CA ASP A 242 -78.75 -30.22 41.33
C ASP A 242 -77.49 -31.04 40.89
N LYS A 243 -77.60 -32.37 40.92
CA LYS A 243 -76.51 -33.36 40.70
C LYS A 243 -75.80 -33.23 39.33
N GLU A 244 -76.50 -32.77 38.29
CA GLU A 244 -75.96 -32.67 36.92
C GLU A 244 -74.99 -31.49 36.75
N LYS A 245 -75.20 -30.37 37.44
CA LYS A 245 -74.26 -29.22 37.39
C LYS A 245 -72.90 -29.56 37.98
N THR A 246 -72.85 -30.24 39.13
CA THR A 246 -71.60 -30.66 39.77
C THR A 246 -70.79 -31.63 38.89
N LYS A 247 -71.47 -32.58 38.26
CA LYS A 247 -70.86 -33.52 37.31
C LYS A 247 -70.25 -32.80 36.10
N THR A 248 -70.91 -31.75 35.63
CA THR A 248 -70.45 -30.91 34.51
C THR A 248 -69.18 -30.13 34.86
N ILE A 249 -69.12 -29.51 36.05
CA ILE A 249 -67.95 -28.77 36.55
C ILE A 249 -66.74 -29.71 36.70
N MET A 250 -66.93 -30.88 37.32
CA MET A 250 -65.84 -31.84 37.52
C MET A 250 -65.32 -32.40 36.18
N LYS A 251 -66.21 -32.66 35.23
CA LYS A 251 -65.84 -33.06 33.86
C LYS A 251 -65.02 -31.97 33.17
N HIS A 252 -65.34 -30.69 33.38
CA HIS A 252 -64.57 -29.56 32.86
C HIS A 252 -63.17 -29.47 33.48
N VAL A 253 -63.03 -29.62 34.81
CA VAL A 253 -61.73 -29.62 35.51
C VAL A 253 -60.84 -30.76 35.03
N LEU A 254 -61.38 -31.99 34.94
CA LEU A 254 -60.65 -33.14 34.42
C LEU A 254 -60.24 -32.96 32.96
N TYR A 255 -61.11 -32.38 32.14
CA TYR A 255 -60.80 -32.07 30.74
C TYR A 255 -59.66 -31.04 30.62
N GLN A 256 -59.70 -29.96 31.39
CA GLN A 256 -58.64 -28.94 31.39
C GLN A 256 -57.30 -29.50 31.89
N ARG A 257 -57.32 -30.35 32.93
CA ARG A 257 -56.13 -31.06 33.42
C ARG A 257 -55.52 -31.93 32.32
N ALA A 258 -56.31 -32.83 31.73
CA ALA A 258 -55.84 -33.71 30.65
C ALA A 258 -55.35 -32.94 29.41
N ARG A 259 -55.91 -31.75 29.15
CA ARG A 259 -55.44 -30.83 28.11
C ARG A 259 -54.08 -30.23 28.45
N PHE A 260 -53.85 -29.77 29.68
CA PHE A 260 -52.56 -29.23 30.11
C PHE A 260 -51.49 -30.32 30.18
N ASP A 261 -51.83 -31.53 30.65
CA ASP A 261 -50.90 -32.68 30.65
C ASP A 261 -50.43 -33.03 29.23
N ARG A 262 -51.35 -33.06 28.26
CA ARG A 262 -51.00 -33.24 26.84
C ARG A 262 -50.06 -32.16 26.33
N LYS A 263 -50.31 -30.90 26.69
CA LYS A 263 -49.43 -29.78 26.29
C LYS A 263 -48.03 -29.91 26.89
N VAL A 264 -47.92 -30.26 28.17
CA VAL A 264 -46.63 -30.53 28.84
C VAL A 264 -45.91 -31.70 28.16
N GLY A 265 -46.62 -32.80 27.87
CA GLY A 265 -46.05 -33.94 27.17
C GLY A 265 -45.51 -33.60 25.77
N ASN A 266 -46.24 -32.79 25.00
CA ASN A 266 -45.80 -32.33 23.68
C ASN A 266 -44.56 -31.42 23.76
N LEU A 267 -44.57 -30.43 24.66
CA LEU A 267 -43.43 -29.52 24.85
C LEU A 267 -42.18 -30.26 25.36
N ASN A 268 -42.34 -31.28 26.21
CA ASN A 268 -41.22 -32.11 26.65
C ASN A 268 -40.59 -32.91 25.49
N LYS A 269 -41.43 -33.48 24.60
CA LYS A 269 -40.95 -34.18 23.39
C LYS A 269 -40.22 -33.23 22.45
N GLU A 270 -40.76 -32.04 22.25
CA GLU A 270 -40.13 -30.98 21.45
C GLU A 270 -38.78 -30.57 22.05
N ASN A 271 -38.70 -30.33 23.36
CA ASN A 271 -37.45 -29.99 24.03
C ASN A 271 -36.40 -31.11 23.95
N MET A 272 -36.80 -32.39 24.03
CA MET A 272 -35.87 -33.49 23.79
C MET A 272 -35.30 -33.47 22.36
N TYR A 273 -36.15 -33.24 21.37
CA TYR A 273 -35.73 -33.10 19.98
C TYR A 273 -34.76 -31.90 19.79
N LEU A 274 -35.10 -30.75 20.37
CA LEU A 274 -34.26 -29.55 20.32
C LEU A 274 -32.91 -29.76 21.01
N LYS A 275 -32.87 -30.41 22.18
CA LYS A 275 -31.62 -30.75 22.90
C LYS A 275 -30.72 -31.70 22.09
N ASN A 276 -31.31 -32.70 21.42
CA ASN A 276 -30.55 -33.58 20.51
C ASN A 276 -30.00 -32.81 19.29
N ARG A 277 -30.79 -31.89 18.72
CA ARG A 277 -30.34 -31.02 17.63
C ARG A 277 -29.16 -30.14 18.06
N VAL A 278 -29.22 -29.54 19.25
CA VAL A 278 -28.12 -28.77 19.84
C VAL A 278 -26.86 -29.61 19.96
N SER A 279 -26.94 -30.83 20.51
CA SER A 279 -25.78 -31.72 20.62
C SER A 279 -25.14 -32.03 19.27
N ARG A 280 -25.95 -32.27 18.23
CA ARG A 280 -25.46 -32.50 16.86
C ARG A 280 -24.79 -31.25 16.28
N LEU A 281 -25.40 -30.08 16.42
CA LEU A 281 -24.84 -28.81 15.97
C LEU A 281 -23.49 -28.52 16.64
N SER A 282 -23.40 -28.75 17.96
CA SER A 282 -22.14 -28.59 18.70
C SER A 282 -21.05 -29.53 18.17
N GLY A 283 -21.38 -30.78 17.85
CA GLY A 283 -20.43 -31.71 17.23
C GLY A 283 -19.96 -31.27 15.84
N GLN A 284 -20.87 -30.80 14.98
CA GLN A 284 -20.54 -30.26 13.67
C GLN A 284 -19.68 -28.99 13.76
N ARG A 285 -20.00 -28.12 14.73
CA ARG A 285 -19.23 -26.92 15.01
C ARG A 285 -17.80 -27.26 15.40
N VAL A 286 -17.59 -28.15 16.36
CA VAL A 286 -16.24 -28.57 16.79
C VAL A 286 -15.44 -29.12 15.61
N SER A 287 -16.03 -30.00 14.80
CA SER A 287 -15.37 -30.53 13.60
C SER A 287 -15.00 -29.45 12.57
N THR A 288 -15.81 -28.39 12.46
CA THR A 288 -15.54 -27.26 11.57
C THR A 288 -14.45 -26.35 12.13
N GLU A 289 -14.43 -26.14 13.44
CA GLU A 289 -13.37 -25.41 14.15
C GLU A 289 -12.01 -26.13 14.02
N ASP A 290 -11.99 -27.47 14.11
CA ASP A 290 -10.79 -28.27 13.87
C ASP A 290 -10.29 -28.10 12.42
N SER A 291 -11.21 -28.17 11.44
CA SER A 291 -10.88 -27.95 10.03
C SER A 291 -10.32 -26.54 9.76
N LEU A 292 -10.89 -25.54 10.43
CA LEU A 292 -10.41 -24.15 10.36
C LEU A 292 -9.00 -24.05 10.96
N LYS A 293 -8.77 -24.66 12.13
CA LYS A 293 -7.46 -24.68 12.78
C LYS A 293 -6.38 -25.33 11.89
N ASP A 294 -6.72 -26.43 11.23
CA ASP A 294 -5.81 -27.08 10.27
C ASP A 294 -5.51 -26.17 9.08
N LEU A 295 -6.53 -25.50 8.53
CA LEU A 295 -6.36 -24.54 7.43
C LEU A 295 -5.44 -23.37 7.82
N LEU A 296 -5.62 -22.82 9.03
CA LEU A 296 -4.83 -21.68 9.55
C LEU A 296 -3.33 -21.95 9.55
N SER A 297 -2.90 -23.21 9.75
CA SER A 297 -1.48 -23.59 9.70
C SER A 297 -0.82 -23.31 8.34
N SER A 298 -1.57 -23.50 7.25
CA SER A 298 -1.14 -23.20 5.88
C SER A 298 -1.44 -21.77 5.45
N PHE A 299 -2.48 -21.17 6.02
CA PHE A 299 -2.97 -19.85 5.64
C PHE A 299 -2.13 -18.71 6.25
N ASN A 300 -1.84 -18.77 7.56
CA ASN A 300 -1.20 -17.66 8.26
C ASN A 300 0.16 -17.23 7.62
N PRO A 301 1.05 -18.14 7.19
CA PRO A 301 2.29 -17.73 6.54
C PRO A 301 2.07 -17.01 5.21
N ILE A 302 1.02 -17.41 4.46
CA ILE A 302 0.65 -16.79 3.18
C ILE A 302 0.07 -15.41 3.42
N GLU A 303 -0.82 -15.27 4.39
CA GLU A 303 -1.39 -14.00 4.83
C GLU A 303 -0.30 -13.01 5.24
N GLU A 304 0.61 -13.39 6.14
CA GLU A 304 1.71 -12.52 6.60
C GLU A 304 2.61 -12.06 5.45
N LYS A 305 2.92 -12.97 4.51
CA LYS A 305 3.69 -12.63 3.32
C LYS A 305 2.91 -11.68 2.40
N ASN A 306 1.60 -11.84 2.29
CA ASN A 306 0.76 -10.95 1.49
C ASN A 306 0.60 -9.57 2.14
N ILE A 307 0.46 -9.48 3.45
CA ILE A 307 0.44 -8.19 4.18
C ILE A 307 1.78 -7.47 4.01
N SER A 308 2.88 -8.21 4.07
CA SER A 308 4.21 -7.66 3.72
C SER A 308 4.26 -7.19 2.26
N SER A 309 3.64 -7.92 1.34
CA SER A 309 3.51 -7.56 -0.08
C SER A 309 2.73 -6.26 -0.28
N MET A 310 1.59 -6.10 0.41
CA MET A 310 0.78 -4.89 0.46
C MET A 310 1.55 -3.69 0.99
N PHE A 311 2.33 -3.88 2.06
CA PHE A 311 3.19 -2.82 2.57
C PHE A 311 4.28 -2.42 1.55
N GLN A 312 4.92 -3.40 0.90
CA GLN A 312 5.88 -3.13 -0.18
C GLN A 312 5.24 -2.43 -1.38
N TRP A 313 3.97 -2.73 -1.68
CA TRP A 313 3.22 -2.04 -2.72
C TRP A 313 3.09 -0.54 -2.42
N ILE A 314 2.70 -0.16 -1.19
CA ILE A 314 2.63 1.26 -0.78
C ILE A 314 4.02 1.90 -0.89
N LYS A 315 5.06 1.22 -0.41
CA LYS A 315 6.45 1.71 -0.47
C LYS A 315 6.94 1.92 -1.90
N ASN A 316 6.60 1.02 -2.82
CA ASN A 316 6.98 1.13 -4.23
C ASN A 316 6.33 2.33 -4.93
N HIS A 317 5.14 2.73 -4.49
CA HIS A 317 4.41 3.88 -5.04
C HIS A 317 4.80 5.21 -4.37
N GLN A 318 5.75 5.21 -3.43
CA GLN A 318 6.29 6.45 -2.90
C GLN A 318 7.27 7.10 -3.87
N SER A 319 6.96 8.33 -4.28
CA SER A 319 7.82 9.16 -5.09
C SER A 319 9.06 9.60 -4.33
N LYS A 320 10.23 9.33 -4.92
CA LYS A 320 11.52 9.79 -4.37
C LYS A 320 11.72 11.31 -4.46
N ARG A 321 10.90 12.03 -5.23
CA ARG A 321 11.04 13.48 -5.44
C ARG A 321 10.29 14.29 -4.39
N THR A 322 9.05 13.92 -4.14
CA THR A 322 8.14 14.62 -3.22
C THR A 322 8.09 13.94 -1.86
N GLY A 323 8.22 12.61 -1.81
CA GLY A 323 7.89 11.79 -0.64
C GLY A 323 6.45 11.28 -0.63
N LEU A 324 5.60 11.74 -1.56
CA LEU A 324 4.18 11.36 -1.63
C LEU A 324 3.98 9.99 -2.27
N VAL A 325 2.89 9.32 -1.91
CA VAL A 325 2.44 8.03 -2.44
C VAL A 325 1.27 8.24 -3.40
N THR A 326 1.27 7.57 -4.54
CA THR A 326 0.11 7.59 -5.45
C THR A 326 -1.10 6.90 -4.81
N SER A 327 -2.27 7.53 -4.87
CA SER A 327 -3.52 7.04 -4.27
C SER A 327 -4.12 5.87 -5.03
N PHE A 328 -4.07 5.91 -6.37
CA PHE A 328 -4.66 4.92 -7.25
C PHE A 328 -3.66 4.43 -8.31
N GLU A 329 -3.46 3.13 -8.41
CA GLU A 329 -2.64 2.51 -9.45
C GLU A 329 -3.54 1.83 -10.50
N GLY A 330 -3.63 2.40 -11.70
CA GLY A 330 -4.36 1.78 -12.82
C GLY A 330 -5.50 2.63 -13.37
N ASP A 331 -5.91 3.67 -12.66
CA ASP A 331 -6.77 4.74 -13.18
C ASP A 331 -5.92 5.81 -13.86
N LYS A 332 -6.24 6.14 -15.12
CA LYS A 332 -5.50 7.13 -15.91
C LYS A 332 -5.87 8.56 -15.53
N ASP A 333 -7.11 8.79 -15.09
CA ASP A 333 -7.59 10.14 -14.79
C ASP A 333 -7.09 10.60 -13.40
N LEU A 334 -6.81 9.62 -12.53
CA LEU A 334 -6.21 9.81 -11.21
C LEU A 334 -4.72 9.40 -11.18
N GLU A 335 -4.10 9.24 -12.35
CA GLU A 335 -2.69 8.86 -12.46
C GLU A 335 -1.83 9.90 -11.75
N GLU A 336 -0.94 9.43 -10.87
CA GLU A 336 -0.07 10.27 -10.04
C GLU A 336 -0.79 11.17 -9.01
N TRP A 337 -2.11 11.08 -8.82
CA TRP A 337 -2.75 11.80 -7.71
C TRP A 337 -2.36 11.21 -6.35
N GLY A 338 -2.06 12.07 -5.38
CA GLY A 338 -1.88 11.73 -3.98
C GLY A 338 -2.87 12.54 -3.13
N PHE A 339 -4.01 11.93 -2.80
CA PHE A 339 -5.01 12.54 -1.93
C PHE A 339 -4.43 12.73 -0.52
N THR A 340 -4.69 13.88 0.08
CA THR A 340 -4.14 14.26 1.39
C THR A 340 -4.49 13.27 2.49
N TYR A 341 -5.72 12.73 2.44
CA TYR A 341 -6.16 11.65 3.32
C TYR A 341 -5.29 10.40 3.16
N ASP A 342 -5.12 9.91 1.92
CA ASP A 342 -4.29 8.73 1.63
C ASP A 342 -2.83 8.91 2.03
N GLN A 343 -2.30 10.14 1.94
CA GLN A 343 -0.94 10.44 2.40
C GLN A 343 -0.82 10.26 3.92
N SER A 344 -1.84 10.65 4.69
CA SER A 344 -1.89 10.36 6.13
C SER A 344 -1.89 8.85 6.38
N LEU A 345 -2.73 8.09 5.67
CA LEU A 345 -2.80 6.63 5.83
C LEU A 345 -1.47 5.95 5.50
N ALA A 346 -0.81 6.36 4.41
CA ALA A 346 0.51 5.87 4.04
C ALA A 346 1.56 6.23 5.10
N CYS A 347 1.54 7.46 5.63
CA CYS A 347 2.44 7.89 6.70
C CYS A 347 2.24 7.07 7.99
N GLN A 348 0.98 6.77 8.34
CA GLN A 348 0.65 5.92 9.47
C GLN A 348 1.07 4.46 9.23
N CYS A 349 0.91 3.93 8.01
CA CYS A 349 1.48 2.63 7.63
C CYS A 349 2.99 2.58 7.82
N PHE A 350 3.73 3.57 7.32
CA PHE A 350 5.18 3.64 7.50
C PHE A 350 5.56 3.75 8.98
N THR A 351 4.82 4.55 9.76
CA THR A 351 5.00 4.67 11.22
C THR A 351 4.76 3.35 11.95
N LEU A 352 3.67 2.65 11.64
CA LEU A 352 3.31 1.35 12.20
C LEU A 352 4.40 0.31 11.91
N MET A 353 4.88 0.28 10.66
CA MET A 353 5.93 -0.64 10.18
C MET A 353 7.35 -0.19 10.52
N ARG A 354 7.52 0.90 11.29
CA ARG A 354 8.81 1.45 11.75
C ARG A 354 9.74 1.90 10.61
N GLU A 355 9.18 2.31 9.49
CA GLU A 355 9.91 2.80 8.31
C GLU A 355 9.97 4.33 8.36
N GLN A 356 10.80 4.82 9.29
CA GLN A 356 10.87 6.23 9.67
C GLN A 356 11.15 7.16 8.49
N ASP A 357 12.14 6.85 7.65
CA ASP A 357 12.52 7.70 6.51
C ASP A 357 11.36 7.88 5.51
N ASN A 358 10.58 6.82 5.27
CA ASN A 358 9.42 6.88 4.40
C ASN A 358 8.30 7.75 5.00
N ALA A 359 8.07 7.67 6.31
CA ALA A 359 7.12 8.55 7.00
C ALA A 359 7.58 10.02 7.00
N LYS A 360 8.88 10.27 7.30
CA LYS A 360 9.51 11.60 7.25
C LYS A 360 9.33 12.25 5.89
N ALA A 361 9.55 11.50 4.80
CA ALA A 361 9.44 12.04 3.45
C ALA A 361 8.03 12.61 3.15
N ILE A 362 6.96 11.98 3.64
CA ILE A 362 5.59 12.52 3.51
C ILE A 362 5.44 13.77 4.36
N LEU A 363 5.84 13.74 5.63
CA LEU A 363 5.68 14.88 6.54
C LEU A 363 6.56 16.07 6.14
N ASP A 364 7.75 15.84 5.58
CA ASP A 364 8.63 16.86 5.00
C ASP A 364 7.97 17.58 3.84
N PHE A 365 7.16 16.89 3.02
CA PHE A 365 6.36 17.53 1.99
C PHE A 365 5.38 18.51 2.62
N TYR A 366 4.55 18.06 3.56
CA TYR A 366 3.55 18.93 4.21
C TYR A 366 4.17 20.07 5.03
N LYS A 367 5.33 19.85 5.65
CA LYS A 367 6.05 20.87 6.40
C LYS A 367 6.65 21.95 5.50
N ASN A 368 7.32 21.53 4.43
CA ASN A 368 8.29 22.39 3.73
C ASN A 368 7.91 22.73 2.29
N LYS A 369 7.02 21.95 1.65
CA LYS A 369 6.77 22.04 0.20
C LYS A 369 5.30 22.23 -0.17
N ALA A 370 4.38 21.69 0.61
CA ALA A 370 2.95 21.71 0.30
C ALA A 370 2.45 23.15 0.32
N GLU A 371 1.86 23.58 -0.79
CA GLU A 371 1.14 24.84 -0.85
C GLU A 371 -0.12 24.76 0.02
N ARG A 372 -0.34 25.80 0.84
CA ARG A 372 -1.51 25.93 1.71
C ARG A 372 -2.53 26.89 1.09
N LEU A 373 -3.80 26.51 1.15
CA LEU A 373 -4.95 27.31 0.76
C LEU A 373 -5.81 27.54 2.01
N GLU A 374 -6.27 28.78 2.21
CA GLU A 374 -7.20 29.11 3.31
C GLU A 374 -6.70 28.67 4.70
N GLY A 375 -5.38 28.69 4.90
CA GLY A 375 -4.71 28.32 6.14
C GLY A 375 -4.41 26.83 6.32
N ALA A 376 -4.81 25.97 5.38
CA ALA A 376 -4.68 24.50 5.46
C ALA A 376 -4.22 23.88 4.13
N PHE A 377 -4.09 22.56 4.06
CA PHE A 377 -3.66 21.82 2.88
C PHE A 377 -4.82 21.55 1.91
N ALA A 378 -4.51 21.50 0.63
CA ALA A 378 -5.44 21.14 -0.44
C ALA A 378 -5.83 19.66 -0.37
N ASN A 379 -6.89 19.25 -1.07
CA ASN A 379 -7.43 17.89 -1.00
C ASN A 379 -6.52 16.85 -1.67
N ALA A 380 -5.81 17.25 -2.72
CA ALA A 380 -4.89 16.37 -3.43
C ALA A 380 -3.72 17.13 -4.08
N TYR A 381 -2.58 16.45 -4.14
CA TYR A 381 -1.37 16.90 -4.82
C TYR A 381 -0.92 15.84 -5.83
N ASP A 382 -0.29 16.29 -6.91
CA ASP A 382 0.46 15.43 -7.81
C ASP A 382 1.64 14.80 -7.03
N SER A 383 1.64 13.48 -6.94
CA SER A 383 2.61 12.69 -6.20
C SER A 383 4.04 12.79 -6.76
N ASN A 384 4.24 13.19 -8.01
CA ASN A 384 5.57 13.33 -8.62
C ASN A 384 6.10 14.77 -8.63
N THR A 385 5.22 15.76 -8.82
CA THR A 385 5.58 17.17 -8.96
C THR A 385 5.30 17.99 -7.70
N GLY A 386 4.39 17.54 -6.84
CA GLY A 386 3.98 18.21 -5.61
C GLY A 386 3.00 19.36 -5.82
N LYS A 387 2.50 19.56 -7.05
CA LYS A 387 1.53 20.62 -7.37
C LYS A 387 0.12 20.24 -6.94
N ILE A 388 -0.70 21.22 -6.60
CA ILE A 388 -2.12 21.00 -6.30
C ILE A 388 -2.83 20.48 -7.56
N VAL A 389 -3.57 19.39 -7.42
CA VAL A 389 -4.44 18.84 -8.47
C VAL A 389 -5.93 18.91 -8.09
N GLU A 390 -6.23 19.04 -6.80
CA GLU A 390 -7.57 19.36 -6.31
C GLU A 390 -7.54 20.45 -5.25
N TYR A 391 -8.16 21.59 -5.56
CA TYR A 391 -8.06 22.84 -4.80
C TYR A 391 -9.02 22.94 -3.61
N SER A 392 -9.90 21.95 -3.40
CA SER A 392 -10.79 21.91 -2.24
C SER A 392 -9.98 21.84 -0.95
N VAL A 393 -10.42 22.53 0.10
CA VAL A 393 -9.81 22.48 1.43
C VAL A 393 -10.82 21.90 2.39
N HIS A 394 -10.66 20.61 2.71
CA HIS A 394 -11.56 19.88 3.61
C HIS A 394 -10.94 19.73 5.00
N SER A 395 -11.78 19.83 6.03
CA SER A 395 -11.35 19.64 7.42
C SER A 395 -10.83 18.22 7.67
N GLY A 396 -11.54 17.17 7.23
CA GLY A 396 -11.17 15.78 7.45
C GLY A 396 -9.75 15.42 7.01
N PRO A 397 -9.40 15.50 5.71
CA PRO A 397 -8.06 15.18 5.22
C PRO A 397 -6.94 15.95 5.94
N ASN A 398 -7.19 17.22 6.30
CA ASN A 398 -6.25 18.00 7.09
C ASN A 398 -6.09 17.44 8.51
N VAL A 399 -7.18 17.13 9.21
CA VAL A 399 -7.13 16.50 10.54
C VAL A 399 -6.29 15.22 10.50
N TRP A 400 -6.46 14.41 9.45
CA TRP A 400 -5.72 13.17 9.26
C TRP A 400 -4.20 13.38 9.12
N ILE A 401 -3.73 14.45 8.46
CA ILE A 401 -2.30 14.79 8.45
C ILE A 401 -1.80 15.12 9.86
N GLY A 402 -2.61 15.85 10.64
CA GLY A 402 -2.32 16.12 12.04
C GLY A 402 -2.22 14.85 12.88
N ILE A 403 -3.14 13.90 12.68
CA ILE A 403 -3.11 12.58 13.34
C ILE A 403 -1.84 11.82 12.97
N ALA A 404 -1.49 11.76 11.68
CA ALA A 404 -0.26 11.09 11.23
C ALA A 404 1.00 11.70 11.85
N ALA A 405 1.08 13.02 11.94
CA ALA A 405 2.19 13.72 12.58
C ALA A 405 2.25 13.43 14.09
N ALA A 406 1.11 13.42 14.80
CA ALA A 406 1.06 13.07 16.22
C ALA A 406 1.49 11.62 16.48
N GLN A 407 1.01 10.68 15.66
CA GLN A 407 1.40 9.26 15.73
C GLN A 407 2.90 9.08 15.45
N TYR A 408 3.43 9.77 14.43
CA TYR A 408 4.86 9.77 14.12
C TYR A 408 5.69 10.27 15.32
N THR A 409 5.33 11.43 15.87
CA THR A 409 6.01 12.04 17.03
C THR A 409 6.03 11.08 18.21
N ARG A 410 4.89 10.45 18.51
CA ARG A 410 4.78 9.48 19.59
C ARG A 410 5.66 8.25 19.38
N LYS A 411 5.65 7.69 18.17
CA LYS A 411 6.31 6.43 17.81
C LYS A 411 7.83 6.56 17.80
N PHE A 412 8.35 7.62 17.18
CA PHE A 412 9.78 7.81 16.95
C PHE A 412 10.44 8.76 17.96
N LYS A 413 9.64 9.42 18.83
CA LYS A 413 10.13 10.45 19.77
C LYS A 413 10.85 11.59 19.05
N ASP A 414 10.36 11.92 17.86
CA ASP A 414 10.88 12.96 16.98
C ASP A 414 9.80 14.04 16.81
N GLU A 415 10.00 15.17 17.47
CA GLU A 415 9.04 16.28 17.53
C GLU A 415 9.11 17.21 16.31
N GLU A 416 9.98 16.90 15.33
CA GLU A 416 10.20 17.74 14.16
C GLU A 416 8.90 18.14 13.43
N TYR A 417 7.90 17.27 13.42
CA TYR A 417 6.63 17.45 12.71
C TYR A 417 5.45 17.78 13.64
N LEU A 418 5.66 17.91 14.96
CA LEU A 418 4.59 18.23 15.90
C LEU A 418 3.91 19.57 15.53
N SER A 419 4.71 20.56 15.10
CA SER A 419 4.22 21.85 14.60
C SER A 419 3.18 21.76 13.48
N ILE A 420 3.24 20.73 12.61
CA ILE A 420 2.21 20.53 11.58
C ILE A 420 0.86 20.22 12.23
N ALA A 421 0.85 19.34 13.23
CA ALA A 421 -0.36 18.95 13.94
C ALA A 421 -0.93 20.12 14.75
N GLU A 422 -0.07 20.91 15.39
CA GLU A 422 -0.46 22.12 16.13
C GLU A 422 -1.06 23.20 15.21
N ASP A 423 -0.45 23.45 14.04
CA ASP A 423 -0.97 24.38 13.04
C ASP A 423 -2.38 23.98 12.57
N ILE A 424 -2.57 22.69 12.24
CA ILE A 424 -3.87 22.14 11.83
C ILE A 424 -4.87 22.30 12.97
N ALA A 425 -4.50 21.96 14.20
CA ALA A 425 -5.39 22.09 15.35
C ALA A 425 -5.78 23.54 15.62
N GLY A 426 -4.86 24.50 15.52
CA GLY A 426 -5.15 25.93 15.64
C GLY A 426 -6.13 26.41 14.56
N TRP A 427 -5.97 25.94 13.32
CA TRP A 427 -6.91 26.21 12.23
C TRP A 427 -8.29 25.60 12.51
N LEU A 428 -8.37 24.34 12.95
CA LEU A 428 -9.63 23.68 13.33
C LEU A 428 -10.34 24.39 14.48
N ILE A 429 -9.62 24.83 15.51
CA ILE A 429 -10.18 25.59 16.64
C ILE A 429 -10.78 26.91 16.14
N THR A 430 -10.14 27.55 15.15
CA THR A 430 -10.68 28.76 14.53
C THR A 430 -11.97 28.46 13.77
N LEU A 431 -12.06 27.34 13.06
CA LEU A 431 -13.28 26.90 12.39
C LEU A 431 -14.40 26.54 13.38
N GLN A 432 -14.10 25.81 14.48
CA GLN A 432 -15.09 25.51 15.53
C GLN A 432 -15.74 26.81 16.03
N LYS A 433 -14.95 27.85 16.31
CA LYS A 433 -15.45 29.13 16.84
C LYS A 433 -16.39 29.89 15.88
N GLN A 434 -16.47 29.51 14.62
CA GLN A 434 -17.40 30.10 13.66
C GLN A 434 -18.84 29.56 13.81
N ASP A 435 -19.00 28.37 14.38
CA ASP A 435 -20.30 27.79 14.70
C ASP A 435 -20.68 28.08 16.16
N LYS A 436 -21.96 28.41 16.40
CA LYS A 436 -22.46 28.69 17.75
C LYS A 436 -22.44 27.47 18.67
N GLU A 437 -22.45 26.28 18.10
CA GLU A 437 -22.36 25.01 18.83
C GLU A 437 -20.96 24.39 18.74
N PHE A 438 -19.99 25.13 18.20
CA PHE A 438 -18.60 24.71 18.03
C PHE A 438 -18.38 23.49 17.14
N GLY A 439 -19.30 23.21 16.21
CA GLY A 439 -19.14 22.16 15.21
C GLY A 439 -18.12 22.50 14.14
N LEU A 440 -17.45 21.49 13.62
CA LEU A 440 -16.61 21.63 12.43
C LEU A 440 -17.42 21.47 11.14
N LYS A 441 -17.31 22.50 10.31
CA LYS A 441 -17.77 22.49 8.91
C LYS A 441 -16.90 21.59 8.05
N GLY A 442 -17.39 21.27 6.86
CA GLY A 442 -16.65 20.53 5.83
C GLY A 442 -15.31 21.14 5.46
N GLY A 443 -15.18 22.46 5.65
CA GLY A 443 -14.01 23.28 5.47
C GLY A 443 -14.42 24.76 5.48
N PRO A 444 -13.49 25.70 5.30
CA PRO A 444 -13.72 27.14 5.38
C PRO A 444 -14.82 27.66 4.43
N LYS A 445 -15.00 27.04 3.26
CA LYS A 445 -16.02 27.42 2.26
C LYS A 445 -17.31 26.62 2.30
N PHE A 446 -17.41 25.64 3.21
CA PHE A 446 -18.54 24.71 3.25
C PHE A 446 -19.48 25.06 4.40
N GLU A 447 -20.79 24.98 4.15
CA GLU A 447 -21.80 25.24 5.17
C GLU A 447 -22.30 23.97 5.87
N TRP A 448 -22.00 22.80 5.31
CA TRP A 448 -22.36 21.51 5.91
C TRP A 448 -21.38 21.11 7.02
N PHE A 449 -21.87 20.30 7.95
CA PHE A 449 -21.08 19.73 9.05
C PHE A 449 -21.03 18.22 8.91
N SER A 450 -19.89 17.60 9.21
CA SER A 450 -19.70 16.15 9.14
C SER A 450 -19.45 15.56 10.53
N THR A 451 -20.14 14.47 10.85
CA THR A 451 -19.87 13.67 12.05
C THR A 451 -18.45 13.12 12.02
N GLU A 452 -17.96 12.65 10.86
CA GLU A 452 -16.62 12.12 10.68
C GLU A 452 -15.56 13.19 11.03
N HIS A 453 -15.65 14.38 10.44
CA HIS A 453 -14.67 15.45 10.70
C HIS A 453 -14.62 15.86 12.18
N ASN A 454 -15.75 15.80 12.89
CA ASN A 454 -15.79 16.11 14.32
C ASN A 454 -15.24 14.96 15.18
N LEU A 455 -15.40 13.70 14.76
CA LEU A 455 -14.77 12.53 15.40
C LEU A 455 -13.25 12.56 15.20
N ASP A 456 -12.79 12.86 13.98
CA ASP A 456 -11.36 13.01 13.67
C ASP A 456 -10.74 14.12 14.51
N ALA A 457 -11.41 15.27 14.62
CA ALA A 457 -10.90 16.39 15.39
C ALA A 457 -10.88 16.09 16.89
N TYR A 458 -11.92 15.42 17.40
CA TYR A 458 -11.92 14.92 18.78
C TYR A 458 -10.69 14.05 19.05
N ALA A 459 -10.35 13.15 18.13
CA ALA A 459 -9.16 12.31 18.23
C ALA A 459 -7.89 13.17 18.24
N LEU A 460 -7.67 14.01 17.23
CA LEU A 460 -6.47 14.85 17.11
C LEU A 460 -6.25 15.75 18.33
N PHE A 461 -7.29 16.45 18.81
CA PHE A 461 -7.17 17.30 19.99
C PHE A 461 -6.78 16.50 21.23
N GLY A 462 -7.35 15.31 21.40
CA GLY A 462 -6.95 14.40 22.48
C GLY A 462 -5.51 13.91 22.36
N MET A 463 -5.04 13.64 21.14
CA MET A 463 -3.63 13.27 20.89
C MET A 463 -2.68 14.41 21.25
N LEU A 464 -3.00 15.63 20.82
CA LEU A 464 -2.18 16.80 21.09
C LEU A 464 -2.15 17.13 22.58
N TYR A 465 -3.30 17.10 23.28
CA TYR A 465 -3.32 17.27 24.73
C TYR A 465 -2.43 16.24 25.45
N LYS A 466 -2.45 14.97 25.03
CA LYS A 466 -1.55 13.94 25.60
C LYS A 466 -0.07 14.18 25.31
N LEU A 467 0.27 14.88 24.23
CA LEU A 467 1.64 15.15 23.82
C LEU A 467 2.19 16.45 24.42
N THR A 468 1.35 17.47 24.58
CA THR A 468 1.77 18.83 24.95
C THR A 468 1.25 19.30 26.30
N GLU A 469 0.22 18.66 26.86
CA GLU A 469 -0.50 19.09 28.06
C GLU A 469 -1.16 20.49 27.95
N GLU A 470 -1.32 21.00 26.72
CA GLU A 470 -1.94 22.31 26.47
C GLU A 470 -3.47 22.26 26.61
N GLU A 471 -4.01 22.96 27.61
CA GLU A 471 -5.44 22.97 27.96
C GLU A 471 -6.35 23.41 26.81
N SER A 472 -5.86 24.25 25.89
CA SER A 472 -6.64 24.70 24.74
C SER A 472 -7.10 23.54 23.83
N TYR A 473 -6.31 22.46 23.75
CA TYR A 473 -6.67 21.24 23.02
C TYR A 473 -7.71 20.42 23.78
N LEU A 474 -7.59 20.30 25.10
CA LEU A 474 -8.60 19.63 25.93
C LEU A 474 -9.97 20.33 25.82
N GLU A 475 -9.99 21.66 25.86
CA GLU A 475 -11.22 22.43 25.64
C GLU A 475 -11.81 22.20 24.24
N ALA A 476 -10.98 22.17 23.20
CA ALA A 476 -11.41 21.92 21.82
C ALA A 476 -11.97 20.50 21.64
N GLN A 477 -11.34 19.51 22.26
CA GLN A 477 -11.81 18.14 22.32
C GLN A 477 -13.19 18.06 23.01
N TYR A 478 -13.35 18.74 24.15
CA TYR A 478 -14.62 18.79 24.87
C TYR A 478 -15.73 19.40 24.02
N ARG A 479 -15.45 20.51 23.31
CA ARG A 479 -16.40 21.12 22.38
C ARG A 479 -16.83 20.16 21.26
N ALA A 480 -15.88 19.44 20.66
CA ALA A 480 -16.19 18.44 19.65
C ALA A 480 -17.09 17.32 20.20
N LEU A 481 -16.81 16.83 21.42
CA LEU A 481 -17.63 15.80 22.08
C LEU A 481 -19.06 16.29 22.35
N GLU A 482 -19.23 17.49 22.90
CA GLU A 482 -20.57 18.05 23.14
C GLU A 482 -21.35 18.25 21.84
N TRP A 483 -20.67 18.69 20.77
CA TRP A 483 -21.29 18.79 19.46
C TRP A 483 -21.77 17.43 18.95
N LEU A 484 -20.93 16.39 19.05
CA LEU A 484 -21.27 15.02 18.66
C LEU A 484 -22.48 14.51 19.45
N LYS A 485 -22.46 14.60 20.78
CA LYS A 485 -23.57 14.19 21.66
C LYS A 485 -24.91 14.83 21.26
N LYS A 486 -24.87 16.08 20.79
CA LYS A 486 -26.05 16.84 20.39
C LYS A 486 -26.53 16.52 18.98
N ASN A 487 -25.61 16.38 18.02
CA ASN A 487 -25.93 16.44 16.59
C ASN A 487 -25.70 15.12 15.83
N SER A 488 -24.82 14.23 16.32
CA SER A 488 -24.39 13.06 15.53
C SER A 488 -25.15 11.77 15.83
N PHE A 489 -25.89 11.66 16.93
CA PHE A 489 -26.60 10.42 17.28
C PHE A 489 -28.12 10.57 17.33
N ASN A 490 -28.82 9.78 16.53
CA ASN A 490 -30.27 9.66 16.59
C ASN A 490 -30.66 8.63 17.67
N ARG A 491 -31.15 9.11 18.81
CA ARG A 491 -31.56 8.26 19.95
C ARG A 491 -32.79 7.39 19.67
N LEU A 492 -33.68 7.81 18.77
CA LEU A 492 -34.89 7.05 18.43
C LEU A 492 -34.55 5.84 17.55
N GLU A 493 -33.64 6.04 16.60
CA GLU A 493 -33.23 5.01 15.64
C GLU A 493 -31.99 4.23 16.10
N GLY A 494 -31.30 4.71 17.13
CA GLY A 494 -30.11 4.06 17.69
C GLY A 494 -28.89 4.10 16.76
N ARG A 495 -28.74 5.17 15.97
CA ARG A 495 -27.72 5.26 14.91
C ARG A 495 -26.98 6.58 14.87
N MET A 496 -25.82 6.58 14.24
CA MET A 496 -25.10 7.79 13.85
C MET A 496 -25.74 8.44 12.60
N ASN A 497 -25.68 9.76 12.55
CA ASN A 497 -26.03 10.60 11.40
C ASN A 497 -24.73 10.99 10.67
N ARG A 498 -24.79 11.16 9.35
CA ARG A 498 -23.64 11.65 8.57
C ARG A 498 -23.20 13.05 8.98
N GLY A 499 -24.15 13.89 9.39
CA GLY A 499 -23.85 15.25 9.84
C GLY A 499 -25.04 15.94 10.50
N LYS A 500 -24.83 17.18 10.94
CA LYS A 500 -25.89 18.00 11.54
C LYS A 500 -26.97 18.30 10.51
N GLY A 501 -28.19 17.84 10.79
CA GLY A 501 -29.31 17.94 9.85
C GLY A 501 -29.21 17.01 8.65
N ASP A 502 -28.25 16.09 8.63
CA ASP A 502 -28.05 15.12 7.56
C ASP A 502 -28.19 13.70 8.09
N ALA A 503 -29.39 13.14 7.89
CA ALA A 503 -29.76 11.82 8.33
C ALA A 503 -29.28 10.70 7.40
N THR A 504 -28.51 11.01 6.35
CA THR A 504 -27.96 10.01 5.42
C THR A 504 -27.14 8.96 6.18
N ILE A 505 -27.26 7.70 5.76
CA ILE A 505 -26.48 6.58 6.32
C ILE A 505 -25.11 6.59 5.66
N ALA A 506 -24.07 6.61 6.50
CA ALA A 506 -22.68 6.49 6.09
C ALA A 506 -21.97 5.54 7.06
N THR A 507 -21.44 4.42 6.56
CA THR A 507 -20.89 3.35 7.42
C THR A 507 -19.68 3.78 8.24
N ASP A 508 -18.80 4.60 7.64
CA ASP A 508 -17.65 5.25 8.28
C ASP A 508 -18.03 5.90 9.62
N THR A 509 -19.17 6.59 9.72
CA THR A 509 -19.60 7.29 10.93
C THR A 509 -19.86 6.33 12.09
N PHE A 510 -20.29 5.10 11.81
CA PHE A 510 -20.46 4.06 12.83
C PHE A 510 -19.10 3.54 13.29
N ALA A 511 -18.21 3.23 12.34
CA ALA A 511 -16.88 2.73 12.64
C ALA A 511 -16.06 3.76 13.43
N TRP A 512 -16.09 5.03 13.02
CA TRP A 512 -15.33 6.13 13.64
C TRP A 512 -15.86 6.49 15.00
N ALA A 513 -17.17 6.37 15.24
CA ALA A 513 -17.71 6.56 16.58
C ALA A 513 -17.07 5.58 17.57
N ILE A 514 -16.95 4.29 17.18
CA ILE A 514 -16.27 3.28 17.99
C ILE A 514 -14.78 3.58 18.12
N ALA A 515 -14.11 3.92 17.01
CA ALA A 515 -12.65 4.08 16.97
C ALA A 515 -12.14 5.34 17.69
N ALA A 516 -12.82 6.48 17.54
CA ALA A 516 -12.40 7.76 18.13
C ALA A 516 -12.82 7.92 19.60
N LEU A 517 -14.08 7.58 19.93
CA LEU A 517 -14.63 7.78 21.27
C LEU A 517 -14.42 6.57 22.18
N GLY A 518 -14.43 5.36 21.60
CA GLY A 518 -14.39 4.11 22.35
C GLY A 518 -15.77 3.71 22.90
N PRO A 519 -16.02 2.40 23.11
CA PRO A 519 -17.33 1.92 23.56
C PRO A 519 -17.75 2.41 24.96
N GLY A 520 -16.77 2.66 25.84
CA GLY A 520 -17.00 3.16 27.20
C GLY A 520 -17.60 4.57 27.20
N LEU A 521 -16.92 5.53 26.58
CA LEU A 521 -17.37 6.92 26.51
C LEU A 521 -18.68 7.06 25.73
N LEU A 522 -18.88 6.26 24.68
CA LEU A 522 -20.16 6.19 23.97
C LEU A 522 -21.29 5.83 24.95
N ARG A 523 -21.12 4.75 25.73
CA ARG A 523 -22.12 4.30 26.70
C ARG A 523 -22.40 5.36 27.77
N GLU A 524 -21.36 6.00 28.31
CA GLU A 524 -21.48 7.10 29.27
C GLU A 524 -22.22 8.31 28.69
N SER A 525 -22.03 8.58 27.39
CA SER A 525 -22.72 9.64 26.66
C SER A 525 -24.16 9.26 26.24
N GLY A 526 -24.62 8.06 26.60
CA GLY A 526 -25.93 7.53 26.26
C GLY A 526 -26.08 7.15 24.79
N MET A 527 -24.97 6.81 24.13
CA MET A 527 -24.90 6.23 22.78
C MET A 527 -24.53 4.76 22.91
N ASN A 528 -25.44 3.83 22.61
CA ASN A 528 -25.17 2.41 22.83
C ASN A 528 -24.26 1.86 21.71
N PRO A 529 -23.01 1.44 22.01
CA PRO A 529 -22.09 0.96 20.99
C PRO A 529 -22.57 -0.34 20.31
N ASP A 530 -23.26 -1.25 21.02
CA ASP A 530 -23.82 -2.46 20.39
C ASP A 530 -24.90 -2.08 19.36
N GLN A 531 -25.75 -1.10 19.67
CA GLN A 531 -26.79 -0.64 18.73
C GLN A 531 -26.19 0.02 17.49
N ILE A 532 -25.10 0.77 17.64
CA ILE A 532 -24.38 1.37 16.51
C ILE A 532 -23.85 0.27 15.59
N MET A 533 -23.21 -0.77 16.13
CA MET A 533 -22.71 -1.90 15.34
C MET A 533 -23.84 -2.70 14.69
N ASP A 534 -24.90 -3.01 15.43
CA ASP A 534 -26.07 -3.72 14.92
C ASP A 534 -26.76 -2.94 13.79
N PHE A 535 -26.84 -1.61 13.90
CA PHE A 535 -27.40 -0.76 12.87
C PHE A 535 -26.54 -0.79 11.60
N ALA A 536 -25.22 -0.66 11.73
CA ALA A 536 -24.29 -0.74 10.61
C ALA A 536 -24.42 -2.08 9.88
N GLU A 537 -24.48 -3.19 10.61
CA GLU A 537 -24.65 -4.51 10.00
C GLU A 537 -26.03 -4.71 9.37
N THR A 538 -27.10 -4.20 9.97
CA THR A 538 -28.45 -4.33 9.43
C THR A 538 -28.60 -3.54 8.12
N ASN A 539 -28.01 -2.34 8.08
CA ASN A 539 -28.28 -1.39 7.02
C ASN A 539 -27.17 -1.33 5.99
N CYS A 540 -25.91 -1.60 6.31
CA CYS A 540 -24.79 -1.37 5.38
C CYS A 540 -24.13 -2.65 4.88
N LEU A 541 -24.42 -3.80 5.51
CA LEU A 541 -23.90 -5.09 5.10
C LEU A 541 -24.51 -5.51 3.75
N VAL A 542 -23.65 -5.90 2.82
CA VAL A 542 -24.03 -6.44 1.52
C VAL A 542 -23.20 -7.68 1.18
N THR A 543 -23.78 -8.58 0.40
CA THR A 543 -23.08 -9.69 -0.24
C THR A 543 -23.22 -9.52 -1.74
N VAL A 544 -22.10 -9.50 -2.46
CA VAL A 544 -22.04 -9.26 -3.91
C VAL A 544 -21.23 -10.35 -4.60
N ASP A 545 -21.50 -10.56 -5.88
CA ASP A 545 -20.64 -11.35 -6.75
C ASP A 545 -19.46 -10.47 -7.19
N TYR A 546 -18.24 -10.93 -6.95
CA TYR A 546 -17.01 -10.23 -7.29
C TYR A 546 -16.21 -11.08 -8.29
N ILE A 547 -15.82 -10.46 -9.40
CA ILE A 547 -15.02 -11.10 -10.44
C ILE A 547 -13.55 -10.86 -10.12
N ARG A 548 -12.83 -11.93 -9.79
CA ARG A 548 -11.40 -11.89 -9.52
C ARG A 548 -10.59 -11.64 -10.77
N GLN A 549 -9.31 -11.33 -10.58
CA GLN A 549 -8.38 -11.11 -11.70
C GLN A 549 -8.18 -12.34 -12.60
N ASP A 550 -8.32 -13.55 -12.05
CA ASP A 550 -8.28 -14.82 -12.79
C ASP A 550 -9.57 -15.14 -13.55
N GLY A 551 -10.62 -14.31 -13.39
CA GLY A 551 -11.93 -14.48 -14.00
C GLY A 551 -12.90 -15.32 -13.18
N GLU A 552 -12.48 -15.88 -12.04
CA GLU A 552 -13.38 -16.59 -11.13
C GLU A 552 -14.35 -15.60 -10.46
N THR A 553 -15.64 -15.96 -10.43
CA THR A 553 -16.63 -15.20 -9.67
C THR A 553 -16.77 -15.80 -8.27
N VAL A 554 -16.56 -14.98 -7.25
CA VAL A 554 -16.74 -15.37 -5.85
C VAL A 554 -17.72 -14.45 -5.13
N LYS A 555 -18.39 -14.98 -4.11
CA LYS A 555 -19.20 -14.15 -3.22
C LYS A 555 -18.33 -13.50 -2.17
N VAL A 556 -18.45 -12.18 -2.07
CA VAL A 556 -17.79 -11.38 -1.03
C VAL A 556 -18.86 -10.72 -0.18
N THR A 557 -18.65 -10.70 1.13
CA THR A 557 -19.53 -10.04 2.10
C THR A 557 -18.76 -8.97 2.84
N GLY A 558 -19.32 -7.76 2.91
CA GLY A 558 -18.69 -6.60 3.53
C GLY A 558 -19.65 -5.43 3.59
N PHE A 559 -19.12 -4.22 3.76
CA PHE A 559 -19.93 -3.04 4.00
C PHE A 559 -19.90 -2.07 2.82
N ASP A 560 -21.09 -1.56 2.48
CA ASP A 560 -21.29 -0.47 1.50
C ASP A 560 -20.98 0.89 2.14
N PHE A 561 -20.85 1.92 1.31
CA PHE A 561 -20.81 3.32 1.73
C PHE A 561 -22.12 3.72 2.41
N GLY A 562 -23.25 3.23 1.92
CA GLY A 562 -24.54 3.49 2.53
C GLY A 562 -25.62 2.84 1.67
N LYS A 563 -26.39 1.93 2.26
CA LYS A 563 -27.47 1.27 1.52
C LYS A 563 -28.66 2.22 1.41
N TYR A 564 -28.70 3.00 0.34
CA TYR A 564 -29.98 3.51 -0.11
C TYR A 564 -30.81 2.31 -0.57
N GLU A 565 -32.03 2.16 -0.03
CA GLU A 565 -32.97 1.10 -0.45
C GLU A 565 -33.28 1.11 -1.96
N HIS A 566 -32.87 2.17 -2.69
CA HIS A 566 -33.15 2.36 -4.12
C HIS A 566 -31.95 2.91 -4.94
N MET A 567 -30.70 2.66 -4.53
CA MET A 567 -29.57 3.01 -5.42
C MET A 567 -29.52 2.05 -6.61
N ALA A 568 -29.64 2.59 -7.83
CA ALA A 568 -29.67 1.82 -9.08
C ALA A 568 -28.43 0.94 -9.29
N ARG A 569 -27.30 1.29 -8.63
CA ARG A 569 -26.04 0.55 -8.66
C ARG A 569 -26.02 -0.78 -7.89
N GLY A 570 -27.04 -1.05 -7.06
CA GLY A 570 -27.03 -2.18 -6.13
C GLY A 570 -25.96 -2.04 -5.04
N GLY A 571 -25.68 -3.14 -4.35
CA GLY A 571 -24.69 -3.18 -3.27
C GLY A 571 -23.25 -3.12 -3.80
N ILE A 572 -22.40 -2.39 -3.10
CA ILE A 572 -20.96 -2.31 -3.32
C ILE A 572 -20.27 -2.59 -1.99
N ILE A 573 -19.14 -3.29 -2.01
CA ILE A 573 -18.30 -3.43 -0.82
C ILE A 573 -17.12 -2.49 -0.98
N SER A 574 -16.94 -1.58 -0.01
CA SER A 574 -15.74 -0.77 0.14
C SER A 574 -14.72 -1.55 0.95
N THR A 575 -13.51 -1.73 0.42
CA THR A 575 -12.44 -2.39 1.19
C THR A 575 -12.01 -1.52 2.36
N GLU A 576 -12.01 -0.20 2.18
CA GLU A 576 -11.66 0.74 3.23
C GLU A 576 -12.68 0.63 4.38
N TRP A 577 -13.96 0.87 4.10
CA TRP A 577 -14.99 0.97 5.15
C TRP A 577 -15.28 -0.38 5.81
N THR A 578 -15.12 -1.48 5.07
CA THR A 578 -15.16 -2.82 5.68
C THR A 578 -14.00 -3.02 6.64
N ASN A 579 -12.77 -2.62 6.30
CA ASN A 579 -11.64 -2.70 7.21
C ASN A 579 -11.78 -1.76 8.42
N GLN A 580 -12.39 -0.60 8.26
CA GLN A 580 -12.76 0.27 9.38
C GLN A 580 -13.70 -0.47 10.35
N MET A 581 -14.72 -1.16 9.83
CA MET A 581 -15.60 -2.01 10.64
C MET A 581 -14.85 -3.17 11.32
N ILE A 582 -13.87 -3.79 10.64
CA ILE A 582 -13.02 -4.83 11.26
C ILE A 582 -12.28 -4.29 12.48
N VAL A 583 -11.65 -3.10 12.35
CA VAL A 583 -10.99 -2.43 13.48
C VAL A 583 -12.00 -2.15 14.60
N SER A 584 -13.19 -1.62 14.28
CA SER A 584 -14.24 -1.37 15.29
C SER A 584 -14.71 -2.64 15.98
N PHE A 585 -14.84 -3.76 15.27
CA PHE A 585 -15.16 -5.06 15.88
C PHE A 585 -14.09 -5.51 16.86
N ARG A 586 -12.80 -5.32 16.55
CA ARG A 586 -11.72 -5.64 17.49
C ARG A 586 -11.75 -4.75 18.73
N ILE A 587 -11.99 -3.45 18.57
CA ILE A 587 -12.16 -2.51 19.68
C ILE A 587 -13.33 -2.94 20.58
N MET A 588 -14.47 -3.36 20.00
CA MET A 588 -15.59 -3.91 20.74
C MET A 588 -15.22 -5.21 21.48
N ALA A 589 -14.47 -6.10 20.83
CA ALA A 589 -14.01 -7.35 21.44
C ALA A 589 -13.11 -7.09 22.67
N ASP A 590 -12.18 -6.14 22.56
CA ASP A 590 -11.29 -5.73 23.65
C ASP A 590 -12.05 -5.07 24.80
N PHE A 591 -13.01 -4.20 24.49
CA PHE A 591 -13.90 -3.61 25.50
C PHE A 591 -14.67 -4.68 26.29
N TYR A 592 -15.24 -5.67 25.62
CA TYR A 592 -15.95 -6.76 26.32
C TYR A 592 -15.01 -7.69 27.07
N LYS A 593 -13.79 -7.86 26.58
CA LYS A 593 -12.76 -8.65 27.27
C LYS A 593 -12.38 -8.00 28.60
N GLN A 594 -12.18 -6.68 28.60
CA GLN A 594 -11.90 -5.90 29.81
C GLN A 594 -13.06 -5.96 30.82
N ASN A 595 -14.29 -6.08 30.34
CA ASN A 595 -15.49 -6.23 31.17
C ASN A 595 -15.84 -7.70 31.51
N SER A 596 -14.97 -8.66 31.21
CA SER A 596 -15.18 -10.10 31.45
C SER A 596 -16.42 -10.71 30.75
N GLU A 597 -16.91 -10.08 29.68
CA GLU A 597 -18.01 -10.58 28.84
C GLU A 597 -17.48 -11.44 27.68
N PHE A 598 -16.84 -12.57 28.00
CA PHE A 598 -16.10 -13.39 27.01
C PHE A 598 -16.94 -13.90 25.83
N ASN A 599 -18.25 -14.09 26.00
CA ASN A 599 -19.14 -14.46 24.91
C ASN A 599 -19.20 -13.36 23.83
N LYS A 600 -19.29 -12.09 24.25
CA LYS A 600 -19.28 -10.95 23.32
C LYS A 600 -17.90 -10.74 22.72
N THR A 601 -16.83 -10.94 23.50
CA THR A 601 -15.45 -10.94 22.97
C THR A 601 -15.30 -11.95 21.82
N GLY A 602 -15.75 -13.19 22.02
CA GLY A 602 -15.69 -14.22 20.98
C GLY A 602 -16.53 -13.87 19.76
N TYR A 603 -17.73 -13.31 19.96
CA TYR A 603 -18.62 -12.87 18.89
C TYR A 603 -17.98 -11.81 17.99
N TYR A 604 -17.45 -10.74 18.58
CA TYR A 604 -16.86 -9.64 17.82
C TYR A 604 -15.53 -10.04 17.16
N ASN A 605 -14.71 -10.86 17.82
CA ASN A 605 -13.49 -11.40 17.19
C ASN A 605 -13.81 -12.25 15.95
N LYS A 606 -14.77 -13.17 16.05
CA LYS A 606 -15.20 -14.00 14.91
C LYS A 606 -15.69 -13.15 13.73
N LYS A 607 -16.40 -12.05 13.99
CA LYS A 607 -16.81 -11.10 12.94
C LYS A 607 -15.61 -10.43 12.29
N ALA A 608 -14.69 -9.91 13.09
CA ALA A 608 -13.47 -9.29 12.58
C ALA A 608 -12.66 -10.26 11.72
N ASP A 609 -12.48 -11.51 12.17
CA ASP A 609 -11.80 -12.58 11.43
C ASP A 609 -12.51 -12.91 10.11
N PHE A 610 -13.84 -13.08 10.16
CA PHE A 610 -14.67 -13.35 8.99
C PHE A 610 -14.56 -12.25 7.93
N TYR A 611 -14.77 -10.99 8.31
CA TYR A 611 -14.72 -9.90 7.34
C TYR A 611 -13.31 -9.64 6.80
N LEU A 612 -12.26 -9.89 7.59
CA LEU A 612 -10.89 -9.85 7.09
C LEU A 612 -10.68 -10.90 6.00
N SER A 613 -11.13 -12.14 6.24
CA SER A 613 -11.10 -13.20 5.24
C SER A 613 -11.91 -12.86 3.98
N GLU A 614 -13.06 -12.17 4.11
CA GLU A 614 -13.84 -11.70 2.97
C GLU A 614 -13.09 -10.65 2.14
N ILE A 615 -12.44 -9.69 2.79
CA ILE A 615 -11.67 -8.63 2.13
C ILE A 615 -10.43 -9.19 1.41
N GLU A 616 -9.76 -10.18 1.98
CA GLU A 616 -8.62 -10.82 1.31
C GLU A 616 -8.97 -11.55 0.03
N LYS A 617 -10.24 -11.98 -0.15
CA LYS A 617 -10.72 -12.53 -1.43
C LYS A 617 -10.63 -11.51 -2.57
N MET A 618 -10.65 -10.21 -2.22
CA MET A 618 -10.57 -9.10 -3.15
C MET A 618 -9.14 -8.68 -3.47
N ALA A 619 -8.12 -9.33 -2.88
CA ALA A 619 -6.73 -9.02 -3.19
C ALA A 619 -6.44 -9.15 -4.68
N ILE A 620 -5.77 -8.14 -5.22
CA ILE A 620 -5.40 -8.04 -6.61
C ILE A 620 -3.88 -7.96 -6.75
N VAL A 621 -3.38 -8.45 -7.87
CA VAL A 621 -2.00 -8.25 -8.29
C VAL A 621 -1.89 -6.86 -8.88
N SER A 622 -0.94 -6.07 -8.38
CA SER A 622 -0.57 -4.78 -8.93
C SER A 622 -0.38 -4.82 -10.46
N PRO A 623 -1.10 -3.96 -11.21
CA PRO A 623 -1.05 -3.98 -12.68
C PRO A 623 0.22 -3.36 -13.28
N SER A 624 0.90 -2.42 -12.59
CA SER A 624 2.01 -1.67 -13.16
C SER A 624 3.37 -2.35 -12.98
N ARG A 625 4.38 -1.80 -13.68
CA ARG A 625 5.77 -2.18 -13.48
C ARG A 625 6.31 -1.71 -12.12
N LEU A 626 5.82 -0.57 -11.63
CA LEU A 626 6.28 0.03 -10.38
C LEU A 626 5.87 -0.83 -9.18
N GLY A 627 4.63 -1.30 -9.16
CA GLY A 627 4.14 -2.15 -8.08
C GLY A 627 4.60 -3.61 -8.17
N GLN A 628 5.34 -4.03 -9.21
CA GLN A 628 6.04 -5.32 -9.30
C GLN A 628 5.17 -6.56 -9.04
N GLY A 629 3.87 -6.47 -9.33
CA GLY A 629 2.89 -7.51 -9.04
C GLY A 629 2.69 -7.80 -7.56
N GLN A 630 3.14 -6.93 -6.65
CA GLN A 630 2.80 -7.00 -5.23
C GLN A 630 1.27 -7.00 -5.05
N GLY A 631 0.80 -7.68 -4.00
CA GLY A 631 -0.61 -7.69 -3.65
C GLY A 631 -1.05 -6.31 -3.18
N CYS A 632 -2.23 -5.86 -3.62
CA CYS A 632 -2.90 -4.67 -3.11
C CYS A 632 -4.42 -4.91 -3.12
N LEU A 633 -5.19 -3.97 -2.58
CA LEU A 633 -6.64 -4.03 -2.68
C LEU A 633 -7.18 -2.99 -3.66
N PRO A 634 -8.26 -3.32 -4.39
CA PRO A 634 -9.06 -2.29 -5.04
C PRO A 634 -9.78 -1.46 -3.99
N TYR A 635 -10.28 -0.29 -4.35
CA TYR A 635 -11.06 0.51 -3.41
C TYR A 635 -12.42 -0.13 -3.09
N ALA A 636 -13.04 -0.75 -4.09
CA ALA A 636 -14.36 -1.35 -3.97
C ALA A 636 -14.55 -2.52 -4.94
N THR A 637 -15.68 -3.24 -4.81
CA THR A 637 -16.04 -4.36 -5.70
C THR A 637 -16.48 -3.94 -7.11
N GLN A 638 -16.76 -2.66 -7.34
CA GLN A 638 -17.12 -2.10 -8.65
C GLN A 638 -16.31 -0.83 -8.89
N ASP A 639 -15.97 -0.57 -10.15
CA ASP A 639 -15.25 0.62 -10.62
C ASP A 639 -16.20 1.63 -11.27
N ASP A 640 -15.85 2.93 -11.21
CA ASP A 640 -16.67 4.02 -11.77
C ASP A 640 -18.15 3.98 -11.33
N VAL A 641 -18.37 3.91 -10.02
CA VAL A 641 -19.72 3.94 -9.47
C VAL A 641 -19.84 5.01 -8.39
N ASP A 642 -21.00 5.68 -8.37
CA ASP A 642 -21.36 6.69 -7.39
C ASP A 642 -21.39 6.08 -5.97
N THR A 643 -20.67 6.69 -5.04
CA THR A 643 -20.64 6.23 -3.64
C THR A 643 -21.91 6.62 -2.88
N GLY A 644 -22.74 7.52 -3.42
CA GLY A 644 -23.85 8.16 -2.70
C GLY A 644 -23.39 9.28 -1.76
N HIS A 645 -22.10 9.62 -1.81
CA HIS A 645 -21.44 10.60 -0.93
C HIS A 645 -20.83 11.76 -1.71
N GLY A 646 -21.29 11.99 -2.94
CA GLY A 646 -20.91 13.15 -3.77
C GLY A 646 -19.68 12.92 -4.65
N TRP A 647 -19.21 11.68 -4.76
CA TRP A 647 -18.05 11.32 -5.58
C TRP A 647 -18.17 9.88 -6.11
N ARG A 648 -17.30 9.51 -7.06
CA ARG A 648 -17.33 8.21 -7.74
C ARG A 648 -16.04 7.43 -7.51
N ILE A 649 -16.17 6.11 -7.38
CA ILE A 649 -15.03 5.19 -7.25
C ILE A 649 -14.15 5.31 -8.49
N ALA A 650 -12.83 5.18 -8.31
CA ALA A 650 -11.85 5.17 -9.39
C ALA A 650 -12.21 4.17 -10.51
N HIS A 651 -11.79 4.48 -11.73
CA HIS A 651 -11.99 3.63 -12.90
C HIS A 651 -11.04 2.42 -12.87
N GLY A 652 -11.48 1.29 -13.44
CA GLY A 652 -10.68 0.10 -13.65
C GLY A 652 -10.88 -0.99 -12.59
N THR A 653 -11.29 -2.16 -13.03
CA THR A 653 -11.47 -3.38 -12.21
C THR A 653 -10.19 -3.98 -11.62
N ARG A 654 -9.02 -3.38 -11.92
CA ARG A 654 -7.71 -3.77 -11.37
C ARG A 654 -6.96 -2.60 -10.76
N THR A 655 -7.68 -1.55 -10.38
CA THR A 655 -7.07 -0.35 -9.83
C THR A 655 -6.75 -0.55 -8.36
N GLY A 656 -5.46 -0.53 -8.01
CA GLY A 656 -5.01 -0.62 -6.62
C GLY A 656 -5.27 0.69 -5.88
N SER A 657 -5.69 0.61 -4.62
CA SER A 657 -6.00 1.76 -3.77
C SER A 657 -5.12 1.80 -2.53
N THR A 658 -4.53 2.96 -2.26
CA THR A 658 -3.76 3.21 -1.04
C THR A 658 -4.63 3.12 0.21
N ALA A 659 -5.83 3.72 0.21
CA ALA A 659 -6.75 3.65 1.37
C ALA A 659 -7.16 2.20 1.68
N GLY A 660 -7.64 1.45 0.67
CA GLY A 660 -8.04 0.05 0.86
C GLY A 660 -6.91 -0.84 1.36
N THR A 661 -5.71 -0.66 0.80
CA THR A 661 -4.52 -1.43 1.18
C THR A 661 -4.02 -1.05 2.58
N ALA A 662 -3.95 0.24 2.91
CA ALA A 662 -3.51 0.73 4.22
C ALA A 662 -4.43 0.26 5.35
N TYR A 663 -5.76 0.36 5.17
CA TYR A 663 -6.70 -0.10 6.18
C TYR A 663 -6.69 -1.61 6.39
N THR A 664 -6.36 -2.39 5.36
CA THR A 664 -6.17 -3.85 5.52
C THR A 664 -4.98 -4.14 6.42
N ILE A 665 -3.89 -3.40 6.26
CA ILE A 665 -2.71 -3.48 7.14
C ILE A 665 -3.11 -3.09 8.57
N PHE A 666 -3.88 -2.01 8.74
CA PHE A 666 -4.37 -1.60 10.07
C PHE A 666 -5.25 -2.65 10.73
N ALA A 667 -6.23 -3.19 9.98
CA ALA A 667 -7.12 -4.24 10.45
C ALA A 667 -6.36 -5.50 10.87
N LYS A 668 -5.35 -5.91 10.09
CA LYS A 668 -4.48 -7.05 10.41
C LYS A 668 -3.71 -6.86 11.71
N TYR A 669 -3.14 -5.69 11.91
CA TYR A 669 -2.34 -5.38 13.10
C TYR A 669 -3.17 -4.88 14.29
N ASN A 670 -4.50 -4.88 14.17
CA ASN A 670 -5.41 -4.29 15.16
C ASN A 670 -5.02 -2.84 15.52
N TYR A 671 -4.56 -2.08 14.54
CA TYR A 671 -4.11 -0.70 14.72
C TYR A 671 -5.31 0.25 14.64
N ASN A 672 -5.55 1.00 15.71
CA ASN A 672 -6.53 2.08 15.72
C ASN A 672 -5.83 3.41 15.40
N PRO A 673 -5.99 3.98 14.19
CA PRO A 673 -5.33 5.23 13.83
C PRO A 673 -5.80 6.44 14.64
N LEU A 674 -6.99 6.38 15.26
CA LEU A 674 -7.62 7.49 15.98
C LEU A 674 -7.29 7.53 17.49
N VAL A 675 -6.44 6.62 17.97
CA VAL A 675 -5.95 6.62 19.34
C VAL A 675 -4.42 6.65 19.35
N LEU A 676 -3.85 7.55 20.15
CA LEU A 676 -2.40 7.65 20.31
C LEU A 676 -1.87 6.44 21.09
N ASP A 677 -1.14 5.55 20.42
CA ASP A 677 -0.49 4.36 21.00
C ASP A 677 1.00 4.59 21.30
#